data_AF-A0A087D3Y1-F1
#
_entry.id   AF-A0A087D3Y1-F1
#
_cell.length_a   1.000
_cell.length_b   1.000
_cell.length_c   1.000
_cell.angle_alpha   90.00
_cell.angle_beta   90.00
_cell.angle_gamma   90.00
#
_symmetry.space_group_name_H-M   'P 1'
#
loop_
_entity.id
_entity.type
_entity.pdbx_description
1 polymer ?
#
loop_
_entity_poly.entity_id
_entity_poly.type
_entity_poly.pdbx_seq_one_letter_code
_entity_poly.pdbx_strand_id
1 'polypeptide(L)'
;MKLIALKFRGVGPYKGEYAIDFAALTRSHMFLIDGETGAGKTTLLDCVTFALYGSISGNTENKIGVGDRNRLRSRFLEASADETYVHLIFEEGGHYYAVRRTPEYERPKQRGEGTTKQNATGKMARVANDYEMAFAALTDDSAVSSDAGSTGGLAAVDRYFDFLDEPGHTVAVASRASEVGKEVVRLLGLDRSQFSKTIMLAQGQFAQFLRMGPEDRTKLVKELFGAEEYEAIQDELDTKRKEFGDKVDGQRAALEERIRAARENAERIVERLESGRPSVSDSGESDTPDEQETSETRGDAWRWGLNESGAIDEPARSETDIVEQLNVTLRDVEADAQRLLAETESQVSKADGKLAEAQRRNEAACELHESYEETQSARNRADELESHKPDIAKQRRQIAQARQAAPIVAKQAECEAAQAKLDDCNARIADIATALANFESKKTLQQRHQEAVAAAAGEEAANKALEIAQTHAENLRKATKAAEQVKQASQKVEACEAAQTKAQQEREALPDAKATASQLEEIAGKLGARGQLEDALTQAKAVLQHAQTAEQLAEQIEAAKSACQAARQARSEAETDVQHAEEALRLAGAARYAEDLDEGQECPVCGSTTHPHLAVRPADVLSEKAVKTLRKQASACADRESDAKAALEKLRARLDGEREQSHGLDEAAAEQGVTNAQTALDGLETLGQQQRALKTRQKQIDAAEKTLTDAHNALAQARTVAQAASDQAETAAKAAEGITQESVDAERADAEHKRAEAKAKAQEAETLSKRIAERDALEQRNVSLQAMLKTLNEQRDTMKQAVAQLLENSDFADCESASAAALDEDEIERLQSRIDDFGKACAATDANMKQACERLTERLETCRKLFAKTLHDIAITDVAGSADTIEVAAQLLQSLDFAALAETQNNALQMRDDAISAQQTALDLNKDRAKIATQLTKAAQTWQTGMTDFAPVRTMALLATASKDSPSGQKVSLITFAVTERFRDVLDRANELLKDIHGGVYELRLGTHEGRAGGKTGLPIEVFDRRTERSTEPSTLSGGETFFVSLALALALADVIQAENGGISMETLFIDEGFGSLSDEYLDDVMDVLDGIARTRDIGIISHVGQLKDRVRARVSVSRVSENGESRLTVMA
;
A
#
# COMPACT_ATOMS: atom_id res chain seq x y z
N MET A 1 38.81 -6.79 -25.92
CA MET A 1 38.67 -7.46 -27.23
C MET A 1 39.84 -7.12 -28.12
N LYS A 2 40.57 -8.15 -28.55
CA LYS A 2 41.64 -8.09 -29.55
C LYS A 2 41.32 -8.99 -30.74
N LEU A 3 41.47 -8.50 -31.97
CA LEU A 3 41.25 -9.31 -33.18
C LEU A 3 42.46 -10.21 -33.44
N ILE A 4 42.23 -11.51 -33.65
CA ILE A 4 43.31 -12.50 -33.89
C ILE A 4 43.36 -12.90 -35.37
N ALA A 5 42.24 -13.38 -35.92
CA ALA A 5 42.19 -13.81 -37.31
C ALA A 5 40.78 -13.68 -37.90
N LEU A 6 40.71 -13.40 -39.19
CA LEU A 6 39.46 -13.33 -39.95
C LEU A 6 39.59 -14.14 -41.24
N LYS A 7 38.72 -15.13 -41.42
CA LYS A 7 38.59 -15.91 -42.66
C LYS A 7 37.18 -15.77 -43.21
N PHE A 8 37.06 -15.39 -44.46
CA PHE A 8 35.75 -15.17 -45.08
C PHE A 8 35.76 -15.56 -46.55
N ARG A 9 34.59 -15.94 -47.06
CA ARG A 9 34.40 -16.31 -48.46
C ARG A 9 33.12 -15.70 -48.99
N GLY A 10 33.19 -15.13 -50.19
CA GLY A 10 31.99 -14.78 -50.91
C GLY A 10 31.19 -13.64 -50.30
N VAL A 11 31.88 -12.63 -49.76
CA VAL A 11 31.27 -11.47 -49.09
C VAL A 11 31.49 -10.19 -49.91
N GLY A 12 30.42 -9.46 -50.24
CA GLY A 12 30.49 -8.20 -50.99
C GLY A 12 31.26 -8.31 -52.32
N PRO A 13 32.33 -7.52 -52.56
CA PRO A 13 33.11 -7.59 -53.80
C PRO A 13 34.11 -8.77 -53.84
N TYR A 14 34.25 -9.52 -52.73
CA TYR A 14 35.19 -10.64 -52.62
C TYR A 14 34.51 -11.97 -52.98
N LYS A 15 34.85 -12.53 -54.14
CA LYS A 15 34.34 -13.83 -54.61
C LYS A 15 35.06 -15.01 -53.96
N GLY A 16 36.39 -14.92 -53.88
CA GLY A 16 37.28 -15.95 -53.34
C GLY A 16 37.19 -16.12 -51.82
N GLU A 17 37.96 -17.09 -51.32
CA GLU A 17 38.24 -17.23 -49.89
C GLU A 17 39.49 -16.41 -49.55
N TYR A 18 39.38 -15.60 -48.51
CA TYR A 18 40.43 -14.71 -48.04
C TYR A 18 40.61 -14.86 -46.54
N ALA A 19 41.84 -14.68 -46.07
CA ALA A 19 42.20 -14.76 -44.67
C ALA A 19 43.10 -13.56 -44.30
N ILE A 20 42.91 -13.04 -43.09
CA ILE A 20 43.69 -11.93 -42.52
C ILE A 20 44.18 -12.38 -41.15
N ASP A 21 45.51 -12.36 -40.96
CA ASP A 21 46.17 -12.57 -39.67
C ASP A 21 46.29 -11.21 -38.96
N PHE A 22 45.36 -10.91 -38.05
CA PHE A 22 45.43 -9.66 -37.28
C PHE A 22 46.53 -9.71 -36.23
N ALA A 23 46.77 -10.87 -35.60
CA ALA A 23 47.86 -11.03 -34.63
C ALA A 23 49.25 -10.74 -35.24
N ALA A 24 49.46 -11.10 -36.52
CA ALA A 24 50.69 -10.73 -37.23
C ALA A 24 50.73 -9.23 -37.61
N LEU A 25 49.60 -8.65 -38.02
CA LEU A 25 49.52 -7.24 -38.44
C LEU A 25 49.65 -6.26 -37.27
N THR A 26 49.18 -6.63 -36.07
CA THR A 26 49.20 -5.74 -34.90
C THR A 26 50.49 -5.81 -34.09
N ARG A 27 51.56 -6.44 -34.61
CA ARG A 27 52.91 -6.43 -34.00
C ARG A 27 53.48 -5.02 -33.80
N SER A 28 53.19 -4.11 -34.73
CA SER A 28 53.55 -2.69 -34.61
C SER A 28 52.47 -1.86 -33.90
N HIS A 29 51.44 -2.51 -33.36
CA HIS A 29 50.20 -1.92 -32.82
C HIS A 29 49.46 -0.96 -33.77
N MET A 30 49.93 -0.83 -35.01
CA MET A 30 49.30 -0.02 -36.04
C MET A 30 49.47 -0.69 -37.40
N PHE A 31 48.40 -0.75 -38.17
CA PHE A 31 48.38 -1.30 -39.53
C PHE A 31 47.48 -0.48 -40.46
N LEU A 32 47.76 -0.53 -41.76
CA LEU A 32 47.06 0.24 -42.79
C LEU A 32 46.20 -0.65 -43.69
N ILE A 33 44.92 -0.33 -43.87
CA ILE A 33 44.08 -0.91 -44.92
C ILE A 33 44.04 0.09 -46.09
N ASP A 34 44.80 -0.20 -47.15
CA ASP A 34 44.88 0.66 -48.33
C ASP A 34 44.12 0.11 -49.55
N GLY A 35 43.77 1.00 -50.47
CA GLY A 35 43.10 0.64 -51.72
C GLY A 35 42.35 1.81 -52.33
N GLU A 36 41.93 1.68 -53.59
CA GLU A 36 41.13 2.70 -54.27
C GLU A 36 39.76 2.91 -53.58
N THR A 37 39.17 4.09 -53.75
CA THR A 37 37.83 4.39 -53.23
C THR A 37 36.80 3.45 -53.86
N GLY A 38 36.00 2.79 -53.03
CA GLY A 38 35.05 1.77 -53.49
C GLY A 38 35.67 0.42 -53.90
N ALA A 39 36.94 0.14 -53.56
CA ALA A 39 37.57 -1.17 -53.79
C ALA A 39 37.09 -2.27 -52.81
N GLY A 40 36.31 -1.94 -51.77
CA GLY A 40 35.80 -2.91 -50.78
C GLY A 40 36.53 -2.91 -49.43
N LYS A 41 37.22 -1.82 -49.06
CA LYS A 41 37.91 -1.66 -47.77
C LYS A 41 36.95 -1.78 -46.58
N THR A 42 35.84 -1.02 -46.61
CA THR A 42 34.80 -1.03 -45.58
C THR A 42 34.12 -2.40 -45.44
N THR A 43 34.09 -3.20 -46.50
CA THR A 43 33.51 -4.56 -46.46
C THR A 43 34.30 -5.51 -45.55
N LEU A 44 35.59 -5.25 -45.27
CA LEU A 44 36.35 -6.01 -44.28
C LEU A 44 35.83 -5.76 -42.85
N LEU A 45 35.47 -4.53 -42.54
CA LEU A 45 34.85 -4.18 -41.26
C LEU A 45 33.42 -4.74 -41.16
N ASP A 46 32.66 -4.71 -42.26
CA ASP A 46 31.36 -5.37 -42.32
C ASP A 46 31.45 -6.87 -42.01
N CYS A 47 32.55 -7.54 -42.38
CA CYS A 47 32.77 -8.93 -42.01
C CYS A 47 32.93 -9.10 -40.50
N VAL A 48 33.72 -8.25 -39.85
CA VAL A 48 33.90 -8.26 -38.38
C VAL A 48 32.57 -8.01 -37.67
N THR A 49 31.86 -6.94 -38.04
CA THR A 49 30.56 -6.59 -37.45
C THR A 49 29.51 -7.68 -37.69
N PHE A 50 29.49 -8.26 -38.89
CA PHE A 50 28.59 -9.37 -39.20
C PHE A 50 28.93 -10.62 -38.40
N ALA A 51 30.21 -10.98 -38.23
CA ALA A 51 30.63 -12.12 -37.43
C ALA A 51 30.15 -11.99 -35.98
N LEU A 52 30.32 -10.81 -35.38
CA LEU A 52 29.93 -10.55 -33.99
C LEU A 52 28.40 -10.47 -33.82
N TYR A 53 27.75 -9.56 -34.53
CA TYR A 53 26.34 -9.20 -34.28
C TYR A 53 25.33 -9.83 -35.26
N GLY A 54 25.78 -10.42 -36.36
CA GLY A 54 24.93 -11.07 -37.36
C GLY A 54 24.23 -10.11 -38.33
N SER A 55 24.56 -8.82 -38.29
CA SER A 55 24.12 -7.80 -39.24
C SER A 55 25.25 -6.80 -39.51
N ILE A 56 25.18 -6.12 -40.65
CA ILE A 56 26.20 -5.13 -41.06
C ILE A 56 25.86 -3.72 -40.60
N SER A 57 26.84 -2.83 -40.62
CA SER A 57 26.70 -1.42 -40.26
C SER A 57 26.19 -0.61 -41.46
N GLY A 58 24.93 -0.80 -41.85
CA GLY A 58 24.32 -0.07 -42.96
C GLY A 58 23.73 1.27 -42.53
N ASN A 59 24.40 2.38 -42.84
CA ASN A 59 23.89 3.75 -42.63
C ASN A 59 23.05 4.23 -43.85
N THR A 60 22.08 3.42 -44.30
CA THR A 60 21.16 3.81 -45.40
C THR A 60 19.71 3.46 -45.10
N GLU A 61 19.17 3.96 -43.99
CA GLU A 61 17.72 3.90 -43.72
C GLU A 61 16.87 4.76 -44.68
N ASN A 62 17.49 5.56 -45.57
CA ASN A 62 16.79 6.52 -46.43
C ASN A 62 16.82 6.24 -47.94
N LYS A 63 16.83 4.98 -48.38
CA LYS A 63 16.37 4.63 -49.75
C LYS A 63 15.44 3.41 -49.76
N ILE A 64 14.19 3.70 -50.09
CA ILE A 64 13.06 2.79 -50.30
C ILE A 64 13.44 1.63 -51.23
N GLY A 65 13.24 0.39 -50.78
CA GLY A 65 13.18 -0.80 -51.64
C GLY A 65 13.76 -2.07 -51.02
N VAL A 66 12.88 -2.92 -50.48
CA VAL A 66 12.96 -4.39 -50.32
C VAL A 66 14.37 -5.03 -50.38
N GLY A 67 14.88 -5.50 -49.23
CA GLY A 67 15.80 -6.65 -49.18
C GLY A 67 17.22 -6.46 -48.62
N ASP A 68 17.41 -5.79 -47.47
CA ASP A 68 18.76 -5.45 -46.98
C ASP A 68 19.53 -6.59 -46.23
N ARG A 69 19.00 -7.82 -46.20
CA ARG A 69 19.76 -9.02 -45.76
C ARG A 69 20.53 -9.70 -46.90
N ASN A 70 20.21 -9.40 -48.15
CA ASN A 70 20.79 -10.06 -49.34
C ASN A 70 22.10 -9.42 -49.84
N ARG A 71 22.56 -8.32 -49.24
CA ARG A 71 23.78 -7.61 -49.67
C ARG A 71 25.08 -8.24 -49.22
N LEU A 72 25.05 -9.16 -48.25
CA LEU A 72 26.27 -9.76 -47.71
C LEU A 72 26.90 -10.74 -48.70
N ARG A 73 26.08 -11.58 -49.36
CA ARG A 73 26.59 -12.56 -50.35
C ARG A 73 27.13 -11.82 -51.57
N SER A 74 28.32 -12.22 -51.99
CA SER A 74 28.94 -11.66 -53.18
C SER A 74 28.10 -11.93 -54.41
N ARG A 75 27.84 -10.87 -55.20
CA ARG A 75 27.15 -10.95 -56.49
C ARG A 75 27.79 -11.95 -57.45
N PHE A 76 29.08 -12.25 -57.29
CA PHE A 76 29.82 -13.20 -58.11
C PHE A 76 29.62 -14.67 -57.72
N LEU A 77 28.87 -14.94 -56.64
CA LEU A 77 28.50 -16.28 -56.18
C LEU A 77 26.98 -16.54 -56.21
N GLU A 78 26.16 -15.63 -56.76
CA GLU A 78 24.70 -15.80 -56.84
C GLU A 78 24.28 -17.08 -57.57
N ALA A 79 25.03 -17.48 -58.61
CA ALA A 79 24.78 -18.71 -59.36
C ALA A 79 25.61 -19.92 -58.88
N SER A 80 26.45 -19.76 -57.85
CA SER A 80 27.33 -20.83 -57.34
C SER A 80 26.72 -21.58 -56.15
N ALA A 81 27.04 -22.87 -56.03
CA ALA A 81 26.76 -23.68 -54.83
C ALA A 81 27.72 -23.38 -53.66
N ASP A 82 28.74 -22.55 -53.89
CA ASP A 82 29.74 -22.18 -52.89
C ASP A 82 29.11 -21.51 -51.66
N GLU A 83 29.65 -21.86 -50.48
CA GLU A 83 29.24 -21.29 -49.21
C GLU A 83 29.76 -19.85 -49.04
N THR A 84 28.88 -18.94 -48.59
CA THR A 84 29.28 -17.63 -48.08
C THR A 84 29.38 -17.72 -46.57
N TYR A 85 30.53 -17.42 -45.99
CA TYR A 85 30.69 -17.42 -44.54
C TYR A 85 31.70 -16.40 -44.08
N VAL A 86 31.62 -16.05 -42.80
CA VAL A 86 32.63 -15.28 -42.07
C VAL A 86 32.99 -16.04 -40.79
N HIS A 87 34.28 -16.23 -40.56
CA HIS A 87 34.84 -16.90 -39.39
C HIS A 87 35.85 -15.96 -38.73
N LEU A 88 35.51 -15.46 -37.55
CA LEU A 88 36.32 -14.52 -36.78
C LEU A 88 36.84 -15.18 -35.51
N ILE A 89 38.11 -14.96 -35.21
CA ILE A 89 38.74 -15.30 -33.92
C ILE A 89 39.13 -14.00 -33.23
N PHE A 90 38.75 -13.87 -31.96
CA PHE A 90 39.13 -12.75 -31.11
C PHE A 90 39.44 -13.21 -29.68
N GLU A 91 40.18 -12.37 -28.96
CA GLU A 91 40.51 -12.55 -27.56
C GLU A 91 39.72 -11.57 -26.70
N GLU A 92 39.18 -12.03 -25.57
CA GLU A 92 38.51 -11.22 -24.56
C GLU A 92 38.77 -11.80 -23.17
N GLY A 93 39.23 -10.97 -22.22
CA GLY A 93 39.52 -11.40 -20.85
C GLY A 93 40.51 -12.56 -20.72
N GLY A 94 41.49 -12.65 -21.63
CA GLY A 94 42.47 -13.75 -21.69
C GLY A 94 41.93 -15.06 -22.30
N HIS A 95 40.71 -15.06 -22.83
CA HIS A 95 40.09 -16.22 -23.47
C HIS A 95 39.91 -15.99 -24.98
N TYR A 96 40.10 -17.06 -25.77
CA TYR A 96 39.97 -17.01 -27.23
C TYR A 96 38.62 -17.56 -27.70
N TYR A 97 37.91 -16.76 -28.49
CA TYR A 97 36.59 -17.07 -29.02
C TYR A 97 36.61 -17.14 -30.54
N ALA A 98 35.95 -18.15 -31.10
CA ALA A 98 35.77 -18.34 -32.53
C ALA A 98 34.28 -18.25 -32.88
N VAL A 99 33.95 -17.34 -33.78
CA VAL A 99 32.58 -17.09 -34.25
C VAL A 99 32.51 -17.34 -35.75
N ARG A 100 31.74 -18.36 -36.15
CA ARG A 100 31.46 -18.67 -37.55
C ARG A 100 29.99 -18.37 -37.86
N ARG A 101 29.76 -17.48 -38.83
CA ARG A 101 28.41 -17.13 -39.32
C ARG A 101 28.28 -17.30 -40.82
N THR A 102 27.09 -17.70 -41.23
CA THR A 102 26.66 -17.86 -42.62
C THR A 102 25.37 -17.03 -42.77
N PRO A 103 25.28 -16.08 -43.72
CA PRO A 103 24.06 -15.31 -43.94
C PRO A 103 22.95 -16.17 -44.55
N GLU A 104 21.74 -15.62 -44.59
CA GLU A 104 20.65 -16.21 -45.36
C GLU A 104 20.86 -15.90 -46.86
N TYR A 105 20.79 -16.91 -47.72
CA TYR A 105 20.88 -16.73 -49.18
C TYR A 105 20.25 -17.88 -49.96
N GLU A 106 19.94 -17.67 -51.24
CA GLU A 106 19.50 -18.73 -52.15
C GLU A 106 20.68 -19.48 -52.76
N ARG A 107 20.65 -20.81 -52.73
CA ARG A 107 21.66 -21.68 -53.36
C ARG A 107 21.03 -22.64 -54.36
N PRO A 108 21.75 -23.10 -55.39
CA PRO A 108 21.29 -24.20 -56.24
C PRO A 108 20.95 -25.45 -55.43
N LYS A 109 19.85 -26.14 -55.76
CA LYS A 109 19.48 -27.40 -55.10
C LYS A 109 20.53 -28.47 -55.37
N GLN A 110 20.87 -29.28 -54.35
CA GLN A 110 21.78 -30.44 -54.52
C GLN A 110 21.21 -31.53 -55.44
N ARG A 111 19.88 -31.58 -55.63
CA ARG A 111 19.18 -32.47 -56.56
C ARG A 111 17.97 -31.75 -57.17
N GLY A 112 17.85 -31.79 -58.50
CA GLY A 112 16.77 -31.13 -59.28
C GLY A 112 17.12 -29.71 -59.77
N GLU A 113 16.26 -29.12 -60.60
CA GLU A 113 16.40 -27.73 -61.09
C GLU A 113 15.80 -26.70 -60.09
N GLY A 114 16.41 -25.51 -60.02
CA GLY A 114 15.98 -24.39 -59.16
C GLY A 114 16.84 -24.15 -57.91
N THR A 115 16.51 -23.09 -57.17
CA THR A 115 17.22 -22.67 -55.94
C THR A 115 16.51 -23.14 -54.67
N THR A 116 17.22 -23.19 -53.54
CA THR A 116 16.70 -23.44 -52.20
C THR A 116 17.30 -22.43 -51.22
N LYS A 117 16.51 -22.01 -50.23
CA LYS A 117 16.92 -21.04 -49.22
C LYS A 117 17.80 -21.69 -48.17
N GLN A 118 19.04 -21.22 -48.05
CA GLN A 118 19.93 -21.49 -46.93
C GLN A 118 19.57 -20.51 -45.80
N ASN A 119 19.15 -21.03 -44.64
CA ASN A 119 18.90 -20.18 -43.47
C ASN A 119 20.23 -19.69 -42.87
N ALA A 120 20.21 -18.50 -42.26
CA ALA A 120 21.37 -17.99 -41.54
C ALA A 120 21.77 -18.93 -40.39
N THR A 121 23.07 -19.20 -40.25
CA THR A 121 23.62 -19.98 -39.14
C THR A 121 24.66 -19.17 -38.39
N GLY A 122 24.80 -19.43 -37.09
CA GLY A 122 25.84 -18.84 -36.26
C GLY A 122 26.26 -19.83 -35.20
N LYS A 123 27.56 -20.06 -35.08
CA LYS A 123 28.18 -20.89 -34.06
C LYS A 123 29.27 -20.09 -33.37
N MET A 124 29.34 -20.21 -32.06
CA MET A 124 30.39 -19.63 -31.24
C MET A 124 31.00 -20.72 -30.36
N ALA A 125 32.32 -20.79 -30.38
CA ALA A 125 33.10 -21.68 -29.55
C ALA A 125 34.18 -20.89 -28.82
N ARG A 126 34.61 -21.38 -27.67
CA ARG A 126 35.75 -20.87 -26.91
C ARG A 126 36.84 -21.92 -26.90
N VAL A 127 38.10 -21.54 -26.95
CA VAL A 127 39.21 -22.48 -26.74
C VAL A 127 39.05 -23.10 -25.35
N ALA A 128 39.21 -24.42 -25.24
CA ALA A 128 39.12 -25.11 -23.96
C ALA A 128 40.28 -24.69 -23.05
N ASN A 129 40.02 -24.52 -21.74
CA ASN A 129 41.01 -23.99 -20.79
C ASN A 129 42.38 -24.70 -20.87
N ASP A 130 42.38 -26.03 -21.05
CA ASP A 130 43.60 -26.85 -21.13
C ASP A 130 44.47 -26.53 -22.38
N TYR A 131 43.89 -25.85 -23.38
CA TYR A 131 44.50 -25.53 -24.66
C TYR A 131 44.69 -24.03 -24.89
N GLU A 132 44.29 -23.17 -23.94
CA GLU A 132 44.42 -21.70 -24.09
C GLU A 132 45.87 -21.25 -24.20
N MET A 133 46.78 -21.83 -23.40
CA MET A 133 48.22 -21.54 -23.51
C MET A 133 48.82 -22.03 -24.84
N ALA A 134 48.34 -23.17 -25.35
CA ALA A 134 48.80 -23.71 -26.64
C ALA A 134 48.32 -22.83 -27.80
N PHE A 135 47.08 -22.32 -27.72
CA PHE A 135 46.56 -21.37 -28.70
C PHE A 135 47.28 -20.02 -28.63
N ALA A 136 47.53 -19.48 -27.44
CA ALA A 136 48.29 -18.25 -27.25
C ALA A 136 49.71 -18.36 -27.87
N ALA A 137 50.38 -19.50 -27.73
CA ALA A 137 51.69 -19.74 -28.34
C ALA A 137 51.66 -19.74 -29.88
N LEU A 138 50.53 -20.05 -30.52
CA LEU A 138 50.37 -19.93 -31.99
C LEU A 138 50.30 -18.46 -32.43
N THR A 139 49.86 -17.57 -31.55
CA THR A 139 49.77 -16.13 -31.82
C THR A 139 51.09 -15.40 -31.54
N ASP A 140 51.99 -16.01 -30.76
CA ASP A 140 53.24 -15.40 -30.25
C ASP A 140 54.49 -16.04 -30.92
N ASP A 141 54.87 -15.52 -32.09
CA ASP A 141 55.67 -16.22 -33.10
C ASP A 141 57.19 -16.20 -32.88
N SER A 142 57.66 -16.48 -31.66
CA SER A 142 59.09 -16.68 -31.37
C SER A 142 59.65 -18.02 -31.90
N ALA A 143 58.84 -18.81 -32.62
CA ALA A 143 59.13 -20.21 -32.98
C ALA A 143 59.06 -20.57 -34.48
N VAL A 144 59.05 -19.60 -35.42
CA VAL A 144 59.09 -19.89 -36.86
C VAL A 144 60.43 -19.48 -37.48
N SER A 145 61.20 -20.48 -37.91
CA SER A 145 62.46 -20.34 -38.64
C SER A 145 62.28 -19.69 -40.02
N SER A 146 63.23 -18.84 -40.37
CA SER A 146 63.34 -18.03 -41.59
C SER A 146 63.61 -18.85 -42.87
N ASP A 147 62.68 -19.69 -43.30
CA ASP A 147 62.76 -20.36 -44.61
C ASP A 147 61.37 -20.67 -45.19
N ALA A 148 60.63 -19.62 -45.57
CA ALA A 148 59.47 -19.73 -46.46
C ALA A 148 59.34 -18.46 -47.31
N GLY A 149 59.92 -18.51 -48.51
CA GLY A 149 59.73 -17.50 -49.54
C GLY A 149 58.29 -17.52 -50.11
N SER A 150 57.72 -16.31 -50.21
CA SER A 150 56.79 -15.85 -51.26
C SER A 150 55.56 -16.68 -51.65
N THR A 151 55.02 -17.56 -50.79
CA THR A 151 53.69 -18.16 -50.98
C THR A 151 52.95 -18.40 -49.67
N GLY A 152 51.73 -17.85 -49.53
CA GLY A 152 50.72 -18.42 -48.62
C GLY A 152 50.04 -17.49 -47.61
N GLY A 153 49.29 -16.48 -48.06
CA GLY A 153 48.40 -15.69 -47.19
C GLY A 153 47.19 -16.46 -46.61
N LEU A 154 46.92 -17.70 -47.08
CA LEU A 154 45.93 -18.60 -46.47
C LEU A 154 46.59 -19.59 -45.48
N ALA A 155 47.69 -20.24 -45.90
CA ALA A 155 48.33 -21.30 -45.13
C ALA A 155 48.86 -20.87 -43.75
N ALA A 156 49.27 -19.60 -43.59
CA ALA A 156 49.70 -19.06 -42.30
C ALA A 156 48.53 -18.83 -41.33
N VAL A 157 47.34 -18.48 -41.83
CA VAL A 157 46.14 -18.23 -40.99
C VAL A 157 45.40 -19.53 -40.67
N ASP A 158 45.46 -20.51 -41.58
CA ASP A 158 44.82 -21.81 -41.40
C ASP A 158 45.28 -22.51 -40.11
N ARG A 159 46.51 -22.24 -39.62
CA ARG A 159 47.02 -22.76 -38.33
C ARG A 159 46.08 -22.52 -37.14
N TYR A 160 45.40 -21.37 -37.09
CA TYR A 160 44.48 -21.04 -35.99
C TYR A 160 43.17 -21.79 -36.13
N PHE A 161 42.62 -21.85 -37.34
CA PHE A 161 41.33 -22.48 -37.60
C PHE A 161 41.42 -24.01 -37.55
N ASP A 162 42.51 -24.58 -38.07
CA ASP A 162 42.78 -26.02 -37.99
C ASP A 162 42.92 -26.48 -36.54
N PHE A 163 43.60 -25.69 -35.69
CA PHE A 163 43.70 -25.97 -34.26
C PHE A 163 42.33 -25.99 -33.56
N LEU A 164 41.41 -25.09 -33.94
CA LEU A 164 40.07 -25.02 -33.35
C LEU A 164 39.16 -26.16 -33.81
N ASP A 165 39.39 -26.70 -35.01
CA ASP A 165 38.65 -27.82 -35.58
C ASP A 165 39.10 -29.19 -35.01
N GLU A 166 40.23 -29.25 -34.29
CA GLU A 166 40.68 -30.47 -33.60
C GLU A 166 39.73 -30.89 -32.45
N PRO A 167 39.36 -32.18 -32.34
CA PRO A 167 38.43 -32.64 -31.32
C PRO A 167 38.93 -32.38 -29.89
N GLY A 168 38.15 -31.60 -29.11
CA GLY A 168 38.45 -31.31 -27.71
C GLY A 168 39.21 -30.00 -27.47
N HIS A 169 39.68 -29.33 -28.52
CA HIS A 169 40.35 -28.03 -28.39
C HIS A 169 39.37 -26.87 -28.14
N THR A 170 38.08 -27.06 -28.41
CA THR A 170 37.06 -26.02 -28.24
C THR A 170 35.85 -26.51 -27.43
N VAL A 171 35.23 -25.57 -26.71
CA VAL A 171 33.97 -25.72 -25.99
C VAL A 171 32.90 -24.88 -26.69
N ALA A 172 31.78 -25.50 -27.05
CA ALA A 172 30.67 -24.79 -27.68
C ALA A 172 30.03 -23.80 -26.69
N VAL A 173 29.97 -22.53 -27.07
CA VAL A 173 29.34 -21.45 -26.27
C VAL A 173 27.91 -21.21 -26.76
N ALA A 174 27.70 -21.13 -28.08
CA ALA A 174 26.39 -20.98 -28.69
C ALA A 174 26.29 -21.74 -30.00
N SER A 175 25.13 -22.37 -30.24
CA SER A 175 24.90 -23.21 -31.43
C SER A 175 23.91 -22.62 -32.44
N ARG A 176 23.25 -21.51 -32.07
CA ARG A 176 22.26 -20.80 -32.89
C ARG A 176 22.64 -19.33 -33.09
N ALA A 177 22.26 -18.78 -34.25
CA ALA A 177 22.60 -17.41 -34.65
C ALA A 177 22.08 -16.31 -33.69
N SER A 178 20.93 -16.52 -33.03
CA SER A 178 20.36 -15.57 -32.06
C SER A 178 21.02 -15.65 -30.68
N GLU A 179 21.56 -16.81 -30.30
CA GLU A 179 22.28 -17.01 -29.04
C GLU A 179 23.67 -16.36 -29.12
N VAL A 180 24.37 -16.52 -30.25
CA VAL A 180 25.67 -15.89 -30.50
C VAL A 180 25.60 -14.37 -30.30
N GLY A 181 24.55 -13.70 -30.79
CA GLY A 181 24.42 -12.24 -30.63
C GLY A 181 24.27 -11.80 -29.16
N LYS A 182 23.48 -12.54 -28.36
CA LYS A 182 23.32 -12.27 -26.93
C LYS A 182 24.62 -12.49 -26.16
N GLU A 183 25.33 -13.56 -26.52
CA GLU A 183 26.60 -13.90 -25.89
C GLU A 183 27.70 -12.88 -26.20
N VAL A 184 27.75 -12.39 -27.44
CA VAL A 184 28.66 -11.30 -27.82
C VAL A 184 28.35 -10.02 -27.05
N VAL A 185 27.08 -9.62 -26.92
CA VAL A 185 26.69 -8.45 -26.09
C VAL A 185 27.06 -8.67 -24.62
N ARG A 186 26.89 -9.89 -24.11
CA ARG A 186 27.29 -10.24 -22.73
C ARG A 186 28.81 -10.14 -22.52
N LEU A 187 29.61 -10.60 -23.48
CA LEU A 187 31.07 -10.62 -23.39
C LEU A 187 31.70 -9.26 -23.61
N LEU A 188 31.20 -8.51 -24.60
CA LEU A 188 31.78 -7.22 -25.01
C LEU A 188 31.13 -6.03 -24.29
N GLY A 189 29.98 -6.22 -23.62
CA GLY A 189 29.23 -5.14 -22.95
C GLY A 189 28.66 -4.07 -23.89
N LEU A 190 28.80 -4.25 -25.21
CA LEU A 190 28.40 -3.30 -26.23
C LEU A 190 27.40 -3.94 -27.18
N ASP A 191 26.29 -3.24 -27.42
CA ASP A 191 25.39 -3.59 -28.51
C ASP A 191 26.02 -3.26 -29.88
N ARG A 192 25.37 -3.68 -30.97
CA ARG A 192 25.88 -3.43 -32.33
C ARG A 192 26.06 -1.94 -32.63
N SER A 193 25.10 -1.11 -32.19
CA SER A 193 25.10 0.34 -32.45
C SER A 193 26.28 0.99 -31.73
N GLN A 194 26.46 0.66 -30.45
CA GLN A 194 27.58 1.11 -29.62
C GLN A 194 28.92 0.60 -30.15
N PHE A 195 29.04 -0.71 -30.45
CA PHE A 195 30.25 -1.29 -31.03
C PHE A 195 30.64 -0.60 -32.35
N SER A 196 29.70 -0.43 -33.27
CA SER A 196 29.96 0.26 -34.54
C SER A 196 30.29 1.75 -34.37
N LYS A 197 29.80 2.42 -33.33
CA LYS A 197 30.08 3.85 -33.09
C LYS A 197 31.39 4.08 -32.32
N THR A 198 31.80 3.11 -31.50
CA THR A 198 32.96 3.20 -30.60
C THR A 198 34.24 2.59 -31.21
N ILE A 199 34.13 1.48 -31.96
CA ILE A 199 35.28 0.70 -32.44
C ILE A 199 35.58 0.95 -33.91
N MET A 200 34.55 1.28 -34.68
CA MET A 200 34.71 1.91 -35.98
C MET A 200 34.51 3.39 -35.75
N LEU A 201 35.56 4.21 -35.83
CA LEU A 201 35.39 5.66 -35.91
C LEU A 201 34.58 5.94 -37.18
N ALA A 202 33.27 6.06 -36.99
CA ALA A 202 32.30 5.91 -38.05
C ALA A 202 32.46 7.06 -39.06
N GLN A 203 32.71 6.72 -40.33
CA GLN A 203 32.66 7.56 -41.55
C GLN A 203 32.08 8.98 -41.33
N GLY A 204 32.87 9.90 -40.78
CA GLY A 204 32.48 11.31 -40.57
C GLY A 204 31.33 11.59 -39.57
N GLN A 205 30.85 10.63 -38.77
CA GLN A 205 29.72 10.83 -37.84
C GLN A 205 30.03 11.80 -36.69
N PHE A 206 31.27 11.81 -36.17
CA PHE A 206 31.66 12.75 -35.12
C PHE A 206 31.88 14.17 -35.65
N ALA A 207 32.35 14.30 -36.89
CA ALA A 207 32.35 15.58 -37.58
C ALA A 207 30.90 16.09 -37.82
N GLN A 208 29.95 15.18 -38.07
CA GLN A 208 28.52 15.51 -38.12
C GLN A 208 27.96 15.87 -36.75
N PHE A 209 28.37 15.20 -35.67
CA PHE A 209 27.98 15.51 -34.28
C PHE A 209 28.35 16.94 -33.89
N LEU A 210 29.55 17.41 -34.23
CA LEU A 210 29.97 18.80 -34.02
C LEU A 210 29.07 19.79 -34.79
N ARG A 211 28.42 19.36 -35.89
CA ARG A 211 27.50 20.18 -36.69
C ARG A 211 26.02 20.02 -36.32
N MET A 212 25.66 19.07 -35.45
CA MET A 212 24.28 18.87 -35.00
C MET A 212 23.79 20.02 -34.12
N GLY A 213 22.48 20.27 -34.12
CA GLY A 213 21.86 21.19 -33.15
C GLY A 213 21.92 20.63 -31.72
N PRO A 214 21.84 21.47 -30.67
CA PRO A 214 21.97 21.03 -29.29
C PRO A 214 21.01 19.90 -28.88
N GLU A 215 19.76 19.89 -29.37
CA GLU A 215 18.77 18.85 -29.07
C GLU A 215 19.13 17.49 -29.69
N ASP A 216 19.62 17.49 -30.93
CA ASP A 216 20.01 16.26 -31.63
C ASP A 216 21.31 15.69 -31.06
N ARG A 217 22.22 16.56 -30.58
CA ARG A 217 23.40 16.14 -29.81
C ARG A 217 22.98 15.47 -28.51
N THR A 218 22.05 16.04 -27.74
CA THR A 218 21.55 15.43 -26.49
C THR A 218 20.93 14.06 -26.74
N LYS A 219 20.15 13.89 -27.82
CA LYS A 219 19.60 12.56 -28.18
C LYS A 219 20.68 11.55 -28.48
N LEU A 220 21.69 11.92 -29.27
CA LEU A 220 22.78 11.00 -29.61
C LEU A 220 23.60 10.62 -28.37
N VAL A 221 23.93 11.59 -27.52
CA VAL A 221 24.70 11.36 -26.28
C VAL A 221 23.89 10.54 -25.28
N LYS A 222 22.58 10.77 -25.19
CA LYS A 222 21.65 9.95 -24.39
C LYS A 222 21.69 8.48 -24.81
N GLU A 223 21.62 8.18 -26.11
CA GLU A 223 21.72 6.81 -26.63
C GLU A 223 23.11 6.19 -26.35
N LEU A 224 24.18 6.97 -26.50
CA LEU A 224 25.55 6.49 -26.30
C LEU A 224 25.82 6.07 -24.85
N PHE A 225 25.34 6.84 -23.87
CA PHE A 225 25.52 6.58 -22.44
C PHE A 225 24.40 5.76 -21.81
N GLY A 226 23.41 5.29 -22.57
CA GLY A 226 22.28 4.56 -22.02
C GLY A 226 21.46 5.37 -21.01
N ALA A 227 21.40 6.71 -21.16
CA ALA A 227 20.72 7.61 -20.21
C ALA A 227 19.18 7.58 -20.31
N GLU A 228 18.62 6.54 -20.93
CA GLU A 228 17.17 6.29 -21.07
C GLU A 228 16.51 6.05 -19.70
N GLU A 229 17.25 5.50 -18.74
CA GLU A 229 16.77 5.27 -17.38
C GLU A 229 16.36 6.57 -16.67
N TYR A 230 17.13 7.66 -16.87
CA TYR A 230 16.80 8.96 -16.29
C TYR A 230 15.53 9.58 -16.89
N GLU A 231 15.26 9.30 -18.17
CA GLU A 231 14.00 9.71 -18.82
C GLU A 231 12.83 8.93 -18.24
N ALA A 232 12.99 7.60 -18.08
CA ALA A 232 11.97 6.76 -17.48
C ALA A 232 11.63 7.21 -16.05
N ILE A 233 12.63 7.56 -15.25
CA ILE A 233 12.45 8.12 -13.90
C ILE A 233 11.69 9.45 -13.96
N GLN A 234 12.06 10.35 -14.88
CA GLN A 234 11.39 11.64 -15.04
C GLN A 234 9.91 11.48 -15.40
N ASP A 235 9.61 10.62 -16.36
CA ASP A 235 8.24 10.36 -16.83
C ASP A 235 7.40 9.64 -15.76
N GLU A 236 8.00 8.70 -15.02
CA GLU A 236 7.35 8.04 -13.89
C GLU A 236 7.03 9.04 -12.77
N LEU A 237 7.94 9.96 -12.44
CA LEU A 237 7.70 11.01 -11.45
C LEU A 237 6.60 11.98 -11.91
N ASP A 238 6.56 12.39 -13.18
CA ASP A 238 5.50 13.27 -13.70
C ASP A 238 4.13 12.56 -13.70
N THR A 239 4.11 11.26 -14.00
CA THR A 239 2.91 10.42 -13.94
C THR A 239 2.40 10.31 -12.51
N LYS A 240 3.27 9.95 -11.55
CA LYS A 240 2.92 9.91 -10.13
C LYS A 240 2.47 11.28 -9.62
N ARG A 241 3.07 12.39 -10.07
CA ARG A 241 2.61 13.74 -9.69
C ARG A 241 1.17 13.97 -10.14
N LYS A 242 0.79 13.58 -11.36
CA LYS A 242 -0.60 13.74 -11.84
C LYS A 242 -1.56 12.86 -11.04
N GLU A 243 -1.23 11.58 -10.86
CA GLU A 243 -2.08 10.63 -10.12
C GLU A 243 -2.31 11.04 -8.66
N PHE A 244 -1.24 11.42 -7.94
CA PHE A 244 -1.36 11.90 -6.56
C PHE A 244 -2.02 13.29 -6.51
N GLY A 245 -1.76 14.15 -7.49
CA GLY A 245 -2.41 15.45 -7.63
C GLY A 245 -3.93 15.32 -7.76
N ASP A 246 -4.40 14.52 -8.73
CA ASP A 246 -5.83 14.26 -8.95
C ASP A 246 -6.51 13.68 -7.69
N LYS A 247 -5.79 12.82 -6.96
CA LYS A 247 -6.26 12.25 -5.69
C LYS A 247 -6.40 13.31 -4.59
N VAL A 248 -5.38 14.16 -4.41
CA VAL A 248 -5.40 15.24 -3.41
C VAL A 248 -6.44 16.30 -3.76
N ASP A 249 -6.61 16.64 -5.05
CA ASP A 249 -7.63 17.56 -5.52
C ASP A 249 -9.05 17.01 -5.25
N GLY A 250 -9.26 15.70 -5.47
CA GLY A 250 -10.51 15.04 -5.09
C GLY A 250 -10.76 15.06 -3.58
N GLN A 251 -9.72 14.86 -2.76
CA GLN A 251 -9.82 14.96 -1.29
C GLN A 251 -10.10 16.40 -0.84
N ARG A 252 -9.48 17.39 -1.49
CA ARG A 252 -9.69 18.82 -1.24
C ARG A 252 -11.15 19.21 -1.52
N ALA A 253 -11.68 18.85 -2.69
CA ALA A 253 -13.07 19.13 -3.03
C ALA A 253 -14.06 18.46 -2.05
N ALA A 254 -13.77 17.23 -1.62
CA ALA A 254 -14.56 16.55 -0.60
C ALA A 254 -14.50 17.27 0.76
N LEU A 255 -13.34 17.80 1.14
CA LEU A 255 -13.17 18.58 2.37
C LEU A 255 -13.96 19.90 2.31
N GLU A 256 -13.88 20.65 1.21
CA GLU A 256 -14.63 21.90 0.99
C GLU A 256 -16.15 21.69 1.09
N GLU A 257 -16.66 20.57 0.55
CA GLU A 257 -18.08 20.21 0.68
C GLU A 257 -18.49 19.95 2.14
N ARG A 258 -17.64 19.27 2.91
CA ARG A 258 -17.91 19.00 4.33
C ARG A 258 -17.82 20.26 5.18
N ILE A 259 -16.91 21.17 4.85
CA ILE A 259 -16.82 22.49 5.49
C ILE A 259 -18.13 23.27 5.26
N ARG A 260 -18.66 23.28 4.03
CA ARG A 260 -19.94 23.95 3.72
C ARG A 260 -21.09 23.40 4.56
N ALA A 261 -21.24 22.07 4.61
CA ALA A 261 -22.30 21.43 5.41
C ALA A 261 -22.17 21.75 6.91
N ALA A 262 -20.94 21.80 7.43
CA ALA A 262 -20.68 22.13 8.83
C ALA A 262 -21.04 23.59 9.14
N ARG A 263 -20.73 24.51 8.21
CA ARG A 263 -21.08 25.92 8.31
C ARG A 263 -22.60 26.14 8.31
N GLU A 264 -23.33 25.52 7.39
CA GLU A 264 -24.80 25.63 7.34
C GLU A 264 -25.46 25.10 8.64
N ASN A 265 -24.94 24.00 9.20
CA ASN A 265 -25.43 23.49 10.48
C ASN A 265 -25.13 24.45 11.64
N ALA A 266 -23.91 25.02 11.68
CA ALA A 266 -23.53 26.02 12.68
C ALA A 266 -24.41 27.27 12.61
N GLU A 267 -24.66 27.81 11.42
CA GLU A 267 -25.54 28.97 11.21
C GLU A 267 -26.96 28.70 11.74
N ARG A 268 -27.52 27.52 11.47
CA ARG A 268 -28.85 27.11 11.99
C ARG A 268 -28.89 26.99 13.52
N ILE A 269 -27.79 26.56 14.14
CA ILE A 269 -27.69 26.48 15.62
C ILE A 269 -27.67 27.89 16.21
N VAL A 270 -26.86 28.80 15.65
CA VAL A 270 -26.75 30.19 16.10
C VAL A 270 -28.07 30.95 15.91
N GLU A 271 -28.72 30.82 14.75
CA GLU A 271 -30.03 31.44 14.49
C GLU A 271 -31.09 31.03 15.53
N ARG A 272 -31.05 29.79 16.01
CA ARG A 272 -31.95 29.28 17.05
C ARG A 272 -31.61 29.79 18.45
N LEU A 273 -30.33 30.00 18.75
CA LEU A 273 -29.90 30.66 19.99
C LEU A 273 -30.31 32.15 20.01
N GLU A 274 -30.26 32.82 18.86
CA GLU A 274 -30.62 34.25 18.75
C GLU A 274 -32.13 34.48 18.80
N SER A 275 -32.92 33.63 18.14
CA SER A 275 -34.39 33.69 18.16
C SER A 275 -35.02 33.35 19.52
N GLY A 276 -34.27 32.75 20.45
CA GLY A 276 -34.69 32.50 21.83
C GLY A 276 -34.59 33.71 22.77
N ARG A 277 -33.91 34.80 22.37
CA ARG A 277 -33.79 36.00 23.22
C ARG A 277 -35.07 36.85 23.14
N PRO A 278 -35.70 37.19 24.28
CA PRO A 278 -36.77 38.19 24.27
C PRO A 278 -36.18 39.53 23.83
N SER A 279 -36.80 40.17 22.83
CA SER A 279 -36.42 41.50 22.37
C SER A 279 -36.59 42.50 23.51
N VAL A 280 -35.50 42.84 24.19
CA VAL A 280 -35.47 43.99 25.09
C VAL A 280 -35.39 45.24 24.22
N SER A 281 -36.55 45.76 23.85
CA SER A 281 -36.67 47.16 23.47
C SER A 281 -36.82 47.97 24.76
N ASP A 282 -35.72 48.47 25.32
CA ASP A 282 -35.73 49.82 25.89
C ASP A 282 -34.32 50.41 26.02
N SER A 283 -34.30 51.70 25.75
CA SER A 283 -33.24 52.70 25.81
C SER A 283 -32.36 52.70 27.08
N GLY A 284 -31.08 53.03 26.90
CA GLY A 284 -30.18 53.35 28.00
C GLY A 284 -28.73 53.51 27.55
N GLU A 285 -28.33 54.74 27.25
CA GLU A 285 -26.93 55.16 27.12
C GLU A 285 -26.09 54.70 28.31
N SER A 286 -24.93 54.09 28.04
CA SER A 286 -23.76 54.28 28.91
C SER A 286 -22.48 54.11 28.09
N ASP A 287 -21.81 55.23 27.91
CA ASP A 287 -20.41 55.33 27.53
C ASP A 287 -19.53 54.57 28.54
N THR A 288 -18.62 53.74 28.06
CA THR A 288 -17.21 53.79 28.48
C THR A 288 -16.30 53.24 27.37
N PRO A 289 -15.16 53.91 27.08
CA PRO A 289 -14.25 53.52 26.00
C PRO A 289 -13.03 52.73 26.50
N ASP A 290 -12.33 52.14 25.52
CA ASP A 290 -11.00 51.50 25.55
C ASP A 290 -10.91 50.05 26.05
N GLU A 291 -10.77 49.11 25.11
CA GLU A 291 -9.46 48.53 24.78
C GLU A 291 -9.46 47.88 23.37
N GLN A 292 -8.99 48.67 22.41
CA GLN A 292 -8.13 48.36 21.25
C GLN A 292 -8.35 47.07 20.42
N GLU A 293 -8.98 47.30 19.26
CA GLU A 293 -8.54 46.93 17.89
C GLU A 293 -7.50 45.80 17.73
N THR A 294 -7.93 44.68 17.13
CA THR A 294 -7.44 44.18 15.82
C THR A 294 -8.17 42.87 15.46
N SER A 295 -9.21 42.93 14.61
CA SER A 295 -9.60 41.88 13.63
C SER A 295 -11.03 42.09 13.10
N GLU A 296 -11.30 43.25 12.48
CA GLU A 296 -12.58 43.50 11.78
C GLU A 296 -12.52 43.24 10.26
N THR A 297 -11.53 42.49 9.76
CA THR A 297 -11.44 42.14 8.33
C THR A 297 -11.00 40.68 8.08
N ARG A 298 -11.42 39.74 8.91
CA ARG A 298 -11.37 38.30 8.57
C ARG A 298 -12.73 37.69 8.83
N GLY A 299 -13.56 37.62 7.77
CA GLY A 299 -14.92 37.11 7.83
C GLY A 299 -15.02 35.65 8.28
N ASP A 300 -16.25 35.20 8.51
CA ASP A 300 -16.62 33.86 8.99
C ASP A 300 -15.90 32.70 8.25
N ALA A 301 -15.60 32.88 6.95
CA ALA A 301 -14.82 31.95 6.13
C ALA A 301 -13.43 31.60 6.71
N TRP A 302 -12.75 32.53 7.38
CA TRP A 302 -11.44 32.32 7.98
C TRP A 302 -11.46 31.28 9.10
N ARG A 303 -12.55 31.26 9.90
CA ARG A 303 -12.74 30.28 10.99
C ARG A 303 -12.84 28.85 10.44
N TRP A 304 -13.26 28.73 9.19
CA TRP A 304 -13.38 27.45 8.48
C TRP A 304 -12.15 27.09 7.64
N GLY A 305 -11.03 27.81 7.77
CA GLY A 305 -9.80 27.53 7.02
C GLY A 305 -9.91 27.86 5.52
N LEU A 306 -10.87 28.70 5.14
CA LEU A 306 -11.11 29.11 3.75
C LEU A 306 -10.54 30.51 3.49
N ASN A 307 -10.17 30.73 2.23
CA ASN A 307 -9.80 32.05 1.71
C ASN A 307 -11.05 32.87 1.31
N GLU A 308 -10.84 34.10 0.83
CA GLU A 308 -11.93 34.99 0.41
C GLU A 308 -12.79 34.44 -0.74
N SER A 309 -12.27 33.50 -1.53
CA SER A 309 -13.00 32.82 -2.61
C SER A 309 -13.80 31.59 -2.14
N GLY A 310 -13.73 31.24 -0.85
CA GLY A 310 -14.40 30.07 -0.29
C GLY A 310 -13.72 28.73 -0.59
N ALA A 311 -12.49 28.75 -1.10
CA ALA A 311 -11.65 27.57 -1.28
C ALA A 311 -10.70 27.43 -0.09
N ILE A 312 -10.16 26.23 0.13
CA ILE A 312 -9.14 26.01 1.17
C ILE A 312 -7.94 26.94 0.94
N ASP A 313 -7.46 27.60 1.99
CA ASP A 313 -6.44 28.64 1.94
C ASP A 313 -4.99 28.10 1.78
N GLU A 314 -4.77 27.28 0.75
CA GLU A 314 -3.48 26.77 0.32
C GLU A 314 -3.00 27.58 -0.92
N PRO A 315 -1.73 28.05 -0.98
CA PRO A 315 -0.57 27.74 -0.12
C PRO A 315 -0.31 28.75 1.00
N ALA A 316 -1.24 29.67 1.28
CA ALA A 316 -1.03 30.73 2.28
C ALA A 316 -0.89 30.18 3.71
N ARG A 317 -1.46 29.00 3.99
CA ARG A 317 -1.43 28.31 5.28
C ARG A 317 -1.01 26.87 5.11
N SER A 318 -0.35 26.30 6.12
CA SER A 318 -0.01 24.88 6.08
C SER A 318 -1.28 24.02 6.28
N GLU A 319 -1.24 22.80 5.76
CA GLU A 319 -2.30 21.80 5.95
C GLU A 319 -2.57 21.53 7.43
N THR A 320 -1.54 21.61 8.28
CA THR A 320 -1.65 21.40 9.73
C THR A 320 -2.41 22.55 10.39
N ASP A 321 -2.11 23.79 10.02
CA ASP A 321 -2.79 24.98 10.55
C ASP A 321 -4.29 24.98 10.22
N ILE A 322 -4.64 24.55 8.99
CA ILE A 322 -6.04 24.47 8.53
C ILE A 322 -6.81 23.42 9.35
N VAL A 323 -6.24 22.24 9.56
CA VAL A 323 -6.87 21.16 10.36
C VAL A 323 -7.03 21.58 11.83
N GLU A 324 -6.02 22.23 12.40
CA GLU A 324 -6.09 22.74 13.78
C GLU A 324 -7.20 23.79 13.93
N GLN A 325 -7.26 24.75 13.00
CA GLN A 325 -8.31 25.77 12.98
C GLN A 325 -9.72 25.17 12.84
N LEU A 326 -9.90 24.16 11.97
CA LEU A 326 -11.18 23.45 11.84
C LEU A 326 -11.60 22.76 13.13
N ASN A 327 -10.66 22.12 13.84
CA ASN A 327 -10.95 21.48 15.12
C ASN A 327 -11.35 22.49 16.20
N VAL A 328 -10.76 23.68 16.21
CA VAL A 328 -11.17 24.78 17.12
C VAL A 328 -12.61 25.19 16.81
N THR A 329 -12.93 25.47 15.55
CA THR A 329 -14.27 25.89 15.13
C THR A 329 -15.33 24.82 15.41
N LEU A 330 -15.02 23.54 15.23
CA LEU A 330 -15.94 22.45 15.59
C LEU A 330 -16.26 22.38 17.09
N ARG A 331 -15.30 22.72 17.97
CA ARG A 331 -15.53 22.80 19.42
C ARG A 331 -16.42 23.99 19.79
N ASP A 332 -16.23 25.13 19.12
CA ASP A 332 -17.11 26.30 19.31
C ASP A 332 -18.56 25.96 18.95
N VAL A 333 -18.77 25.32 17.80
CA VAL A 333 -20.11 24.89 17.35
C VAL A 333 -20.72 23.84 18.29
N GLU A 334 -19.90 22.95 18.85
CA GLU A 334 -20.37 22.01 19.88
C GLU A 334 -20.83 22.72 21.16
N ALA A 335 -20.09 23.73 21.62
CA ALA A 335 -20.49 24.52 22.78
C ALA A 335 -21.82 25.25 22.54
N ASP A 336 -22.03 25.80 21.35
CA ASP A 336 -23.29 26.45 20.98
C ASP A 336 -24.47 25.46 20.89
N ALA A 337 -24.25 24.27 20.32
CA ALA A 337 -25.26 23.21 20.29
C ALA A 337 -25.67 22.76 21.71
N GLN A 338 -24.70 22.61 22.62
CA GLN A 338 -24.97 22.26 24.02
C GLN A 338 -25.75 23.35 24.75
N ARG A 339 -25.44 24.63 24.50
CA ARG A 339 -26.22 25.76 25.04
C ARG A 339 -27.68 25.71 24.57
N LEU A 340 -27.91 25.46 23.27
CA LEU A 340 -29.25 25.38 22.70
C LEU A 340 -30.07 24.23 23.32
N LEU A 341 -29.43 23.07 23.54
CA LEU A 341 -30.08 21.94 24.21
C LEU A 341 -30.46 22.26 25.65
N ALA A 342 -29.55 22.88 26.42
CA ALA A 342 -29.84 23.26 27.80
C ALA A 342 -30.98 24.29 27.88
N GLU A 343 -31.05 25.24 26.95
CA GLU A 343 -32.12 26.23 26.89
C GLU A 343 -33.48 25.61 26.56
N THR A 344 -33.53 24.73 25.55
CA THR A 344 -34.77 24.04 25.16
C THR A 344 -35.26 23.04 26.21
N GLU A 345 -34.36 22.32 26.90
CA GLU A 345 -34.70 21.45 28.03
C GLU A 345 -35.29 22.25 29.21
N SER A 346 -34.71 23.43 29.51
CA SER A 346 -35.27 24.36 30.50
C SER A 346 -36.66 24.86 30.13
N GLN A 347 -36.92 25.11 28.85
CA GLN A 347 -38.24 25.52 28.37
C GLN A 347 -39.29 24.40 28.51
N VAL A 348 -38.95 23.15 28.16
CA VAL A 348 -39.84 21.99 28.35
C VAL A 348 -40.16 21.80 29.82
N SER A 349 -39.16 21.84 30.71
CA SER A 349 -39.38 21.72 32.16
C SER A 349 -40.33 22.80 32.71
N LYS A 350 -40.19 24.06 32.24
CA LYS A 350 -41.10 25.16 32.61
C LYS A 350 -42.52 24.94 32.08
N ALA A 351 -42.66 24.42 30.86
CA ALA A 351 -43.96 24.15 30.24
C ALA A 351 -44.69 22.97 30.92
N ASP A 352 -43.97 21.88 31.23
CA ASP A 352 -44.49 20.75 32.00
C ASP A 352 -44.98 21.16 33.39
N GLY A 353 -44.21 22.03 34.07
CA GLY A 353 -44.62 22.60 35.36
C GLY A 353 -45.94 23.36 35.28
N LYS A 354 -46.12 24.19 34.23
CA LYS A 354 -47.37 24.94 33.99
C LYS A 354 -48.55 24.03 33.65
N LEU A 355 -48.32 23.00 32.82
CA LEU A 355 -49.36 22.04 32.46
C LEU A 355 -49.83 21.23 33.66
N ALA A 356 -48.90 20.69 34.47
CA ALA A 356 -49.23 19.92 35.66
C ALA A 356 -49.98 20.76 36.71
N GLU A 357 -49.71 22.06 36.79
CA GLU A 357 -50.49 22.99 37.63
C GLU A 357 -51.90 23.25 37.08
N ALA A 358 -52.03 23.46 35.76
CA ALA A 358 -53.32 23.68 35.11
C ALA A 358 -54.23 22.44 35.15
N GLN A 359 -53.69 21.24 34.89
CA GLN A 359 -54.41 19.97 34.96
C GLN A 359 -54.95 19.70 36.37
N ARG A 360 -54.11 19.82 37.40
CA ARG A 360 -54.53 19.62 38.80
C ARG A 360 -55.66 20.55 39.22
N ARG A 361 -55.66 21.79 38.73
CA ARG A 361 -56.75 22.75 39.00
C ARG A 361 -58.05 22.37 38.28
N ASN A 362 -57.97 21.98 37.02
CA ASN A 362 -59.15 21.60 36.24
C ASN A 362 -59.78 20.28 36.74
N GLU A 363 -58.95 19.25 36.99
CA GLU A 363 -59.40 17.95 37.53
C GLU A 363 -60.09 18.11 38.88
N ALA A 364 -59.50 18.86 39.82
CA ALA A 364 -60.13 19.09 41.12
C ALA A 364 -61.48 19.81 41.02
N ALA A 365 -61.62 20.75 40.07
CA ALA A 365 -62.88 21.46 39.83
C ALA A 365 -63.96 20.53 39.24
N CYS A 366 -63.60 19.67 38.29
CA CYS A 366 -64.49 18.67 37.70
C CYS A 366 -64.94 17.62 38.73
N GLU A 367 -64.03 17.04 39.51
CA GLU A 367 -64.36 16.04 40.52
C GLU A 367 -65.27 16.62 41.63
N LEU A 368 -65.10 17.90 41.99
CA LEU A 368 -66.01 18.58 42.90
C LEU A 368 -67.42 18.74 42.30
N HIS A 369 -67.50 19.04 40.99
CA HIS A 369 -68.78 19.16 40.29
C HIS A 369 -69.52 17.81 40.22
N GLU A 370 -68.83 16.73 39.83
CA GLU A 370 -69.39 15.38 39.75
C GLU A 370 -69.91 14.89 41.12
N SER A 371 -69.11 15.04 42.18
CA SER A 371 -69.53 14.64 43.54
C SER A 371 -70.71 15.45 44.07
N TYR A 372 -70.87 16.70 43.63
CA TYR A 372 -72.04 17.53 43.94
C TYR A 372 -73.31 17.02 43.25
N GLU A 373 -73.23 16.64 41.96
CA GLU A 373 -74.36 16.06 41.21
C GLU A 373 -74.80 14.70 41.78
N GLU A 374 -73.86 13.82 42.13
CA GLU A 374 -74.15 12.52 42.75
C GLU A 374 -74.94 12.68 44.06
N THR A 375 -74.56 13.66 44.89
CA THR A 375 -75.20 13.92 46.18
C THR A 375 -76.62 14.48 46.00
N GLN A 376 -76.85 15.31 44.97
CA GLN A 376 -78.19 15.81 44.62
C GLN A 376 -79.12 14.69 44.13
N SER A 377 -78.61 13.78 43.30
CA SER A 377 -79.38 12.63 42.81
C SER A 377 -79.83 11.70 43.94
N ALA A 378 -78.93 11.41 44.90
CA ALA A 378 -79.26 10.61 46.08
C ALA A 378 -80.37 11.25 46.93
N ARG A 379 -80.44 12.58 47.01
CA ARG A 379 -81.46 13.33 47.77
C ARG A 379 -82.84 13.21 47.17
N ASN A 380 -82.94 13.41 45.86
CA ASN A 380 -84.20 13.29 45.14
C ASN A 380 -84.80 11.89 45.25
N ARG A 381 -83.97 10.84 45.30
CA ARG A 381 -84.42 9.45 45.43
C ARG A 381 -84.95 9.10 46.83
N ALA A 382 -84.41 9.71 47.88
CA ALA A 382 -84.91 9.54 49.25
C ALA A 382 -86.32 10.15 49.40
N ASP A 383 -86.55 11.34 48.83
CA ASP A 383 -87.84 12.03 48.86
C ASP A 383 -88.95 11.24 48.12
N GLU A 384 -88.60 10.53 47.05
CA GLU A 384 -89.54 9.71 46.26
C GLU A 384 -90.09 8.51 47.05
N LEU A 385 -89.24 7.79 47.80
CA LEU A 385 -89.63 6.60 48.57
C LEU A 385 -90.52 6.92 49.78
N GLU A 386 -90.43 8.13 50.34
CA GLU A 386 -91.26 8.61 51.45
C GLU A 386 -92.77 8.63 51.07
N SER A 387 -93.09 8.84 49.79
CA SER A 387 -94.45 9.04 49.28
C SER A 387 -95.32 7.75 49.20
N HIS A 388 -94.73 6.54 49.28
CA HIS A 388 -95.42 5.26 49.01
C HIS A 388 -95.90 4.46 50.25
N LYS A 389 -95.70 4.98 51.48
CA LYS A 389 -96.05 4.30 52.76
C LYS A 389 -97.56 3.95 52.98
N PRO A 390 -98.57 4.68 52.46
CA PRO A 390 -99.99 4.39 52.76
C PRO A 390 -100.56 3.11 52.14
N ASP A 391 -100.07 2.69 50.96
CA ASP A 391 -100.65 1.58 50.18
C ASP A 391 -100.40 0.20 50.80
N ILE A 392 -99.30 0.05 51.54
CA ILE A 392 -98.90 -1.19 52.23
C ILE A 392 -99.82 -1.56 53.41
N ALA A 393 -100.50 -0.58 54.02
CA ALA A 393 -101.40 -0.82 55.15
C ALA A 393 -102.72 -1.52 54.75
N LYS A 394 -103.15 -1.37 53.49
CA LYS A 394 -104.42 -1.91 52.97
C LYS A 394 -104.36 -3.44 52.77
N GLN A 395 -103.20 -3.96 52.39
CA GLN A 395 -102.99 -5.37 52.04
C GLN A 395 -103.05 -6.31 53.26
N ARG A 396 -102.79 -5.82 54.48
CA ARG A 396 -102.81 -6.62 55.72
C ARG A 396 -104.20 -7.09 56.18
N ARG A 397 -105.29 -6.46 55.72
CA ARG A 397 -106.67 -6.81 56.13
C ARG A 397 -107.28 -7.99 55.38
N GLN A 398 -106.77 -8.33 54.18
CA GLN A 398 -107.40 -9.32 53.29
C GLN A 398 -107.12 -10.78 53.70
N ILE A 399 -106.03 -11.06 54.42
CA ILE A 399 -105.60 -12.42 54.79
C ILE A 399 -106.51 -13.10 55.85
N ALA A 400 -107.25 -12.33 56.66
CA ALA A 400 -108.02 -12.87 57.79
C ALA A 400 -109.34 -13.56 57.42
N GLN A 401 -109.93 -13.23 56.26
CA GLN A 401 -111.27 -13.72 55.86
C GLN A 401 -111.24 -15.13 55.22
N ALA A 402 -110.08 -15.62 54.78
CA ALA A 402 -109.95 -16.84 54.00
C ALA A 402 -110.06 -18.18 54.74
N ARG A 403 -109.93 -18.18 56.07
CA ARG A 403 -109.78 -19.42 56.84
C ARG A 403 -111.09 -20.12 57.24
N GLN A 404 -112.26 -19.52 57.00
CA GLN A 404 -113.58 -20.09 57.38
C GLN A 404 -114.28 -20.91 56.29
N ALA A 405 -113.77 -20.94 55.06
CA ALA A 405 -114.43 -21.48 53.87
C ALA A 405 -114.29 -23.00 53.61
N ALA A 406 -113.40 -23.70 54.32
CA ALA A 406 -112.81 -24.96 53.85
C ALA A 406 -113.72 -26.23 53.75
N PRO A 407 -114.68 -26.52 54.66
CA PRO A 407 -115.40 -27.81 54.63
C PRO A 407 -116.52 -27.91 53.56
N ILE A 408 -116.94 -26.81 52.94
CA ILE A 408 -117.88 -26.78 51.80
C ILE A 408 -117.18 -27.23 50.50
N VAL A 409 -115.88 -26.97 50.39
CA VAL A 409 -115.02 -27.32 49.26
C VAL A 409 -114.82 -28.85 49.15
N ALA A 410 -114.87 -29.59 50.26
CA ALA A 410 -114.57 -31.03 50.27
C ALA A 410 -115.62 -31.94 49.57
N LYS A 411 -116.86 -31.48 49.37
CA LYS A 411 -117.86 -32.20 48.55
C LYS A 411 -118.09 -31.58 47.19
N GLN A 412 -117.63 -30.35 46.99
CA GLN A 412 -117.20 -29.90 45.67
C GLN A 412 -116.16 -30.89 45.12
N ALA A 413 -115.30 -31.47 45.97
CA ALA A 413 -114.25 -32.42 45.56
C ALA A 413 -114.68 -33.72 44.83
N GLU A 414 -115.91 -34.21 45.00
CA GLU A 414 -116.43 -35.36 44.22
C GLU A 414 -117.01 -34.92 42.88
N CYS A 415 -117.58 -33.71 42.81
CA CYS A 415 -117.77 -33.01 41.55
C CYS A 415 -116.38 -32.69 40.94
N GLU A 416 -115.37 -32.48 41.78
CA GLU A 416 -113.97 -32.32 41.39
C GLU A 416 -113.30 -33.62 40.95
N ALA A 417 -113.94 -34.80 41.04
CA ALA A 417 -113.38 -36.06 40.53
C ALA A 417 -113.80 -36.34 39.06
N ALA A 418 -114.99 -35.88 38.66
CA ALA A 418 -115.36 -35.74 37.25
C ALA A 418 -114.75 -34.47 36.65
N GLN A 419 -114.64 -33.39 37.45
CA GLN A 419 -113.65 -32.35 37.22
C GLN A 419 -112.27 -33.01 37.15
N ALA A 420 -111.87 -34.03 37.93
CA ALA A 420 -110.50 -34.57 37.91
C ALA A 420 -110.10 -35.25 36.60
N LYS A 421 -111.05 -35.65 35.76
CA LYS A 421 -110.78 -36.09 34.37
C LYS A 421 -110.74 -34.92 33.40
N LEU A 422 -111.60 -33.92 33.62
CA LEU A 422 -111.44 -32.57 33.07
C LEU A 422 -110.16 -31.89 33.59
N ASP A 423 -109.63 -32.27 34.74
CA ASP A 423 -108.47 -31.79 35.45
C ASP A 423 -107.30 -32.70 35.22
N ASP A 424 -107.43 -33.90 34.69
CA ASP A 424 -106.33 -34.62 34.04
C ASP A 424 -106.14 -34.06 32.64
N CYS A 425 -107.23 -33.73 31.94
CA CYS A 425 -107.15 -33.04 30.66
C CYS A 425 -106.70 -31.57 30.84
N ASN A 426 -107.24 -30.86 31.84
CA ASN A 426 -106.78 -29.53 32.26
C ASN A 426 -105.44 -29.62 32.96
N ALA A 427 -105.07 -30.68 33.69
CA ALA A 427 -103.72 -30.83 34.25
C ALA A 427 -102.76 -31.17 33.14
N ARG A 428 -103.11 -31.89 32.08
CA ARG A 428 -102.21 -32.07 30.92
C ARG A 428 -102.07 -30.79 30.11
N ILE A 429 -103.17 -30.03 29.96
CA ILE A 429 -103.14 -28.69 29.37
C ILE A 429 -102.37 -27.72 30.28
N ALA A 430 -102.53 -27.83 31.60
CA ALA A 430 -101.86 -27.03 32.61
C ALA A 430 -100.44 -27.52 32.88
N ASP A 431 -100.09 -28.76 32.60
CA ASP A 431 -98.75 -29.35 32.67
C ASP A 431 -97.99 -28.89 31.43
N ILE A 432 -98.66 -28.85 30.27
CA ILE A 432 -98.14 -28.20 29.07
C ILE A 432 -98.09 -26.69 29.26
N ALA A 433 -99.07 -26.05 29.91
CA ALA A 433 -99.04 -24.61 30.19
C ALA A 433 -97.99 -24.26 31.26
N THR A 434 -97.78 -25.12 32.25
CA THR A 434 -96.74 -25.03 33.29
C THR A 434 -95.37 -25.31 32.66
N ALA A 435 -95.26 -26.33 31.81
CA ALA A 435 -94.06 -26.57 31.02
C ALA A 435 -93.76 -25.36 30.12
N LEU A 436 -94.75 -24.81 29.41
CA LEU A 436 -94.64 -23.59 28.59
C LEU A 436 -94.40 -22.32 29.42
N ALA A 437 -94.80 -22.28 30.69
CA ALA A 437 -94.51 -21.21 31.65
C ALA A 437 -93.09 -21.33 32.23
N ASN A 438 -92.54 -22.56 32.30
CA ASN A 438 -91.13 -22.82 32.58
C ASN A 438 -90.22 -22.48 31.38
N PHE A 439 -90.80 -22.33 30.19
CA PHE A 439 -90.14 -21.68 29.06
C PHE A 439 -90.38 -20.17 29.14
N GLU A 440 -89.34 -19.38 28.93
CA GLU A 440 -89.46 -17.94 28.68
C GLU A 440 -90.39 -17.68 27.47
N SER A 441 -90.98 -16.48 27.40
CA SER A 441 -91.89 -16.14 26.30
C SER A 441 -91.21 -16.38 24.94
N LYS A 442 -91.96 -16.83 23.93
CA LYS A 442 -91.42 -17.12 22.58
C LYS A 442 -90.64 -15.92 22.03
N LYS A 443 -91.16 -14.71 22.25
CA LYS A 443 -90.52 -13.46 21.84
C LYS A 443 -89.20 -13.21 22.59
N THR A 444 -89.16 -13.50 23.90
CA THR A 444 -87.94 -13.35 24.72
C THR A 444 -86.86 -14.37 24.36
N LEU A 445 -87.22 -15.64 24.13
CA LEU A 445 -86.28 -16.66 23.68
C LEU A 445 -85.72 -16.36 22.29
N GLN A 446 -86.57 -15.90 21.36
CA GLN A 446 -86.14 -15.51 20.02
C GLN A 446 -85.24 -14.27 20.05
N GLN A 447 -85.57 -13.28 20.89
CA GLN A 447 -84.75 -12.09 21.09
C GLN A 447 -83.37 -12.44 21.68
N ARG A 448 -83.32 -13.24 22.76
CA ARG A 448 -82.05 -13.69 23.35
C ARG A 448 -81.22 -14.56 22.42
N HIS A 449 -81.87 -15.38 21.59
CA HIS A 449 -81.19 -16.14 20.55
C HIS A 449 -80.56 -15.21 19.50
N GLN A 450 -81.30 -14.18 19.05
CA GLN A 450 -80.76 -13.16 18.14
C GLN A 450 -79.61 -12.35 18.77
N GLU A 451 -79.73 -11.96 20.05
CA GLU A 451 -78.69 -11.27 20.81
C GLU A 451 -77.44 -12.15 20.98
N ALA A 452 -77.61 -13.44 21.29
CA ALA A 452 -76.51 -14.40 21.42
C ALA A 452 -75.82 -14.69 20.08
N VAL A 453 -76.58 -14.76 18.97
CA VAL A 453 -76.02 -14.90 17.61
C VAL A 453 -75.27 -13.64 17.18
N ALA A 454 -75.79 -12.45 17.49
CA ALA A 454 -75.12 -11.19 17.21
C ALA A 454 -73.80 -11.04 18.02
N ALA A 455 -73.79 -11.48 19.29
CA ALA A 455 -72.60 -11.49 20.12
C ALA A 455 -71.55 -12.53 19.68
N ALA A 456 -71.98 -13.69 19.16
CA ALA A 456 -71.10 -14.72 18.63
C ALA A 456 -70.35 -14.29 17.35
N ALA A 457 -70.87 -13.32 16.59
CA ALA A 457 -70.22 -12.79 15.39
C ALA A 457 -68.87 -12.07 15.66
N GLY A 458 -68.55 -11.76 16.93
CA GLY A 458 -67.28 -11.14 17.34
C GLY A 458 -66.05 -12.07 17.34
N GLU A 459 -66.21 -13.38 17.11
CA GLU A 459 -65.11 -14.35 17.15
C GLU A 459 -64.01 -14.05 16.10
N GLU A 460 -64.40 -13.62 14.90
CA GLU A 460 -63.45 -13.30 13.82
C GLU A 460 -62.62 -12.04 14.15
N ALA A 461 -63.23 -11.06 14.79
CA ALA A 461 -62.54 -9.86 15.29
C ALA A 461 -61.55 -10.19 16.42
N ALA A 462 -61.93 -11.09 17.34
CA ALA A 462 -61.05 -11.55 18.42
C ALA A 462 -59.85 -12.35 17.90
N ASN A 463 -60.04 -13.18 16.86
CA ASN A 463 -58.93 -13.89 16.21
C ASN A 463 -57.94 -12.94 15.53
N LYS A 464 -58.43 -11.88 14.87
CA LYS A 464 -57.59 -10.83 14.28
C LYS A 464 -56.79 -10.05 15.32
N ALA A 465 -57.39 -9.74 16.47
CA ALA A 465 -56.69 -9.09 17.58
C ALA A 465 -55.56 -9.97 18.15
N LEU A 466 -55.78 -11.30 18.18
CA LEU A 466 -54.77 -12.26 18.64
C LEU A 466 -53.57 -12.38 17.67
N GLU A 467 -53.80 -12.25 16.36
CA GLU A 467 -52.76 -12.21 15.33
C GLU A 467 -51.91 -10.92 15.42
N ILE A 468 -52.53 -9.79 15.74
CA ILE A 468 -51.84 -8.52 15.99
C ILE A 468 -50.94 -8.64 17.23
N ALA A 469 -51.46 -9.17 18.34
CA ALA A 469 -50.68 -9.39 19.57
C ALA A 469 -49.46 -10.33 19.33
N GLN A 470 -49.62 -11.36 18.49
CA GLN A 470 -48.52 -12.25 18.08
C GLN A 470 -47.45 -11.50 17.27
N THR A 471 -47.87 -10.62 16.37
CA THR A 471 -46.96 -9.80 15.56
C THR A 471 -46.17 -8.82 16.43
N HIS A 472 -46.83 -8.17 17.39
CA HIS A 472 -46.18 -7.29 18.37
C HIS A 472 -45.17 -8.05 19.24
N ALA A 473 -45.51 -9.26 19.71
CA ALA A 473 -44.57 -10.13 20.46
C ALA A 473 -43.32 -10.49 19.65
N GLU A 474 -43.48 -10.73 18.34
CA GLU A 474 -42.37 -11.09 17.46
C GLU A 474 -41.45 -9.90 17.16
N ASN A 475 -42.02 -8.70 17.00
CA ASN A 475 -41.25 -7.46 16.83
C ASN A 475 -40.43 -7.13 18.09
N LEU A 476 -41.01 -7.29 19.29
CA LEU A 476 -40.30 -7.09 20.56
C LEU A 476 -39.14 -8.09 20.75
N ARG A 477 -39.32 -9.35 20.34
CA ARG A 477 -38.24 -10.36 20.30
C ARG A 477 -37.12 -10.01 19.33
N LYS A 478 -37.44 -9.49 18.15
CA LYS A 478 -36.44 -9.05 17.17
C LYS A 478 -35.64 -7.85 17.70
N ALA A 479 -36.31 -6.89 18.34
CA ALA A 479 -35.68 -5.72 18.95
C ALA A 479 -34.70 -6.11 20.08
N THR A 480 -35.14 -6.95 21.01
CA THR A 480 -34.30 -7.43 22.12
C THR A 480 -33.09 -8.24 21.63
N LYS A 481 -33.27 -9.11 20.64
CA LYS A 481 -32.15 -9.86 20.03
C LYS A 481 -31.16 -8.94 19.30
N ALA A 482 -31.64 -7.94 18.57
CA ALA A 482 -30.78 -6.99 17.88
C ALA A 482 -30.00 -6.10 18.87
N ALA A 483 -30.62 -5.69 19.99
CA ALA A 483 -29.94 -4.96 21.07
C ALA A 483 -28.79 -5.78 21.71
N GLU A 484 -29.00 -7.09 21.92
CA GLU A 484 -27.95 -7.98 22.41
C GLU A 484 -26.80 -8.15 21.40
N GLN A 485 -27.11 -8.20 20.10
CA GLN A 485 -26.10 -8.24 19.05
C GLN A 485 -25.25 -6.95 18.99
N VAL A 486 -25.86 -5.78 19.20
CA VAL A 486 -25.13 -4.50 19.32
C VAL A 486 -24.17 -4.55 20.50
N LYS A 487 -24.61 -5.03 21.66
CA LYS A 487 -23.77 -5.16 22.85
C LYS A 487 -22.57 -6.10 22.63
N GLN A 488 -22.77 -7.23 21.95
CA GLN A 488 -21.68 -8.15 21.62
C GLN A 488 -20.70 -7.55 20.60
N ALA A 489 -21.22 -6.82 19.61
CA ALA A 489 -20.41 -6.16 18.60
C ALA A 489 -19.59 -4.99 19.20
N SER A 490 -20.16 -4.21 20.11
CA SER A 490 -19.45 -3.11 20.79
C SER A 490 -18.32 -3.64 21.68
N GLN A 491 -18.55 -4.71 22.45
CA GLN A 491 -17.50 -5.39 23.22
C GLN A 491 -16.35 -5.90 22.35
N LYS A 492 -16.66 -6.38 21.14
CA LYS A 492 -15.64 -6.82 20.18
C LYS A 492 -14.85 -5.64 19.60
N VAL A 493 -15.50 -4.49 19.37
CA VAL A 493 -14.81 -3.25 18.97
C VAL A 493 -13.85 -2.81 20.07
N GLU A 494 -14.29 -2.75 21.33
CA GLU A 494 -13.43 -2.39 22.48
C GLU A 494 -12.21 -3.31 22.60
N ALA A 495 -12.41 -4.63 22.44
CA ALA A 495 -11.33 -5.60 22.47
C ALA A 495 -10.32 -5.39 21.30
N CYS A 496 -10.81 -5.10 20.10
CA CYS A 496 -9.96 -4.79 18.94
C CYS A 496 -9.22 -3.46 19.10
N GLU A 497 -9.84 -2.44 19.70
CA GLU A 497 -9.20 -1.14 19.99
C GLU A 497 -8.08 -1.29 21.02
N ALA A 498 -8.31 -2.09 22.07
CA ALA A 498 -7.27 -2.44 23.03
C ALA A 498 -6.10 -3.21 22.37
N ALA A 499 -6.40 -4.16 21.48
CA ALA A 499 -5.38 -4.90 20.74
C ALA A 499 -4.58 -4.01 19.78
N GLN A 500 -5.23 -3.09 19.06
CA GLN A 500 -4.56 -2.10 18.20
C GLN A 500 -3.66 -1.19 19.03
N THR A 501 -4.15 -0.69 20.17
CA THR A 501 -3.37 0.18 21.06
C THR A 501 -2.12 -0.54 21.57
N LYS A 502 -2.24 -1.81 21.96
CA LYS A 502 -1.10 -2.64 22.35
C LYS A 502 -0.11 -2.84 21.21
N ALA A 503 -0.58 -3.19 20.01
CA ALA A 503 0.28 -3.38 18.84
C ALA A 503 0.99 -2.07 18.42
N GLN A 504 0.31 -0.94 18.57
CA GLN A 504 0.87 0.40 18.32
C GLN A 504 2.01 0.70 19.31
N GLN A 505 1.78 0.45 20.61
CA GLN A 505 2.81 0.61 21.65
C GLN A 505 4.02 -0.30 21.42
N GLU A 506 3.81 -1.56 21.03
CA GLU A 506 4.89 -2.50 20.68
C GLU A 506 5.70 -2.03 19.46
N ARG A 507 5.05 -1.40 18.47
CA ARG A 507 5.73 -0.82 17.31
C ARG A 507 6.51 0.46 17.65
N GLU A 508 5.94 1.32 18.48
CA GLU A 508 6.56 2.58 18.94
C GLU A 508 7.75 2.35 19.88
N ALA A 509 7.76 1.23 20.62
CA ALA A 509 8.92 0.81 21.43
C ALA A 509 10.12 0.36 20.58
N LEU A 510 9.92 0.06 19.30
CA LEU A 510 10.97 -0.29 18.35
C LEU A 510 11.45 0.95 17.59
N PRO A 511 12.75 1.00 17.23
CA PRO A 511 13.30 2.14 16.52
C PRO A 511 12.73 2.23 15.10
N ASP A 512 13.05 3.34 14.43
CA ASP A 512 12.64 3.58 13.05
C ASP A 512 13.15 2.49 12.08
N ALA A 513 12.24 2.04 11.21
CA ALA A 513 12.54 0.98 10.24
C ALA A 513 13.54 1.45 9.18
N LYS A 514 13.42 2.70 8.71
CA LYS A 514 14.33 3.25 7.69
C LYS A 514 15.73 3.43 8.26
N ALA A 515 15.85 3.89 9.51
CA ALA A 515 17.13 3.98 10.20
C ALA A 515 17.81 2.60 10.33
N THR A 516 17.05 1.56 10.71
CA THR A 516 17.57 0.19 10.83
C THR A 516 17.99 -0.39 9.47
N ALA A 517 17.20 -0.14 8.41
CA ALA A 517 17.52 -0.57 7.05
C ALA A 517 18.77 0.14 6.49
N SER A 518 18.88 1.46 6.69
CA SER A 518 20.04 2.24 6.26
C SER A 518 21.34 1.80 6.96
N GLN A 519 21.28 1.51 8.27
CA GLN A 519 22.42 0.94 9.00
C GLN A 519 22.83 -0.46 8.49
N LEU A 520 21.85 -1.29 8.10
CA LEU A 520 22.13 -2.61 7.52
C LEU A 520 22.81 -2.51 6.14
N GLU A 521 22.41 -1.53 5.33
CA GLU A 521 23.00 -1.27 4.02
C GLU A 521 24.43 -0.72 4.14
N GLU A 522 24.67 0.23 5.06
CA GLU A 522 26.00 0.76 5.35
C GLU A 522 26.97 -0.33 5.82
N ILE A 523 26.52 -1.20 6.74
CA ILE A 523 27.32 -2.31 7.25
C ILE A 523 27.54 -3.37 6.15
N ALA A 524 26.57 -3.61 5.28
CA ALA A 524 26.73 -4.54 4.16
C ALA A 524 27.79 -4.05 3.16
N GLY A 525 27.82 -2.74 2.86
CA GLY A 525 28.87 -2.14 2.04
C GLY A 525 30.27 -2.31 2.64
N LYS A 526 30.42 -2.10 3.96
CA LYS A 526 31.70 -2.28 4.69
C LYS A 526 32.14 -3.75 4.75
N LEU A 527 31.22 -4.69 4.92
CA LEU A 527 31.51 -6.13 4.93
C LEU A 527 31.92 -6.67 3.54
N GLY A 528 31.53 -6.01 2.45
CA GLY A 528 31.93 -6.35 1.09
C GLY A 528 33.44 -6.26 0.85
N ALA A 529 34.17 -5.49 1.66
CA ALA A 529 35.63 -5.32 1.58
C ALA A 529 36.43 -6.47 2.23
N ARG A 530 35.77 -7.51 2.77
CA ARG A 530 36.45 -8.60 3.47
C ARG A 530 37.49 -9.32 2.62
N GLY A 531 37.17 -9.64 1.36
CA GLY A 531 38.11 -10.33 0.46
C GLY A 531 39.38 -9.51 0.22
N GLN A 532 39.22 -8.21 -0.03
CA GLN A 532 40.35 -7.28 -0.24
C GLN A 532 41.26 -7.17 1.00
N LEU A 533 40.69 -7.22 2.21
CA LEU A 533 41.47 -7.17 3.45
C LEU A 533 42.16 -8.52 3.79
N GLU A 534 41.54 -9.65 3.44
CA GLU A 534 42.18 -10.98 3.55
C GLU A 534 43.36 -11.09 2.56
N ASP A 535 43.21 -10.56 1.34
CA ASP A 535 44.28 -10.46 0.36
C ASP A 535 45.40 -9.51 0.82
N ALA A 536 45.04 -8.33 1.37
CA ALA A 536 46.00 -7.37 1.91
C ALA A 536 46.80 -7.94 3.09
N LEU A 537 46.17 -8.73 3.97
CA LEU A 537 46.86 -9.41 5.07
C LEU A 537 47.84 -10.47 4.52
N THR A 538 47.44 -11.19 3.48
CA THR A 538 48.29 -12.20 2.82
C THR A 538 49.52 -11.55 2.19
N GLN A 539 49.32 -10.44 1.49
CA GLN A 539 50.40 -9.63 0.92
C GLN A 539 51.32 -9.05 2.01
N ALA A 540 50.77 -8.48 3.08
CA ALA A 540 51.56 -7.94 4.19
C ALA A 540 52.42 -9.01 4.88
N LYS A 541 51.91 -10.24 5.04
CA LYS A 541 52.68 -11.37 5.59
C LYS A 541 53.82 -11.81 4.66
N ALA A 542 53.59 -11.82 3.36
CA ALA A 542 54.64 -12.11 2.38
C ALA A 542 55.74 -11.04 2.43
N VAL A 543 55.37 -9.75 2.47
CA VAL A 543 56.30 -8.62 2.60
C VAL A 543 57.15 -8.73 3.88
N LEU A 544 56.53 -9.09 5.01
CA LEU A 544 57.26 -9.33 6.28
C LEU A 544 58.29 -10.45 6.15
N GLN A 545 57.94 -11.56 5.51
CA GLN A 545 58.85 -12.68 5.30
C GLN A 545 60.07 -12.28 4.45
N HIS A 546 59.85 -11.45 3.41
CA HIS A 546 60.93 -10.91 2.58
C HIS A 546 61.82 -9.92 3.35
N ALA A 547 61.23 -9.04 4.18
CA ALA A 547 61.98 -8.11 5.04
C ALA A 547 62.88 -8.84 6.05
N GLN A 548 62.35 -9.88 6.74
CA GLN A 548 63.13 -10.72 7.66
C GLN A 548 64.29 -11.44 6.96
N THR A 549 64.04 -11.96 5.75
CA THR A 549 65.06 -12.65 4.96
C THR A 549 66.14 -11.67 4.49
N ALA A 550 65.78 -10.43 4.16
CA ALA A 550 66.72 -9.37 3.79
C ALA A 550 67.64 -8.96 4.96
N GLU A 551 67.12 -8.86 6.19
CA GLU A 551 67.96 -8.58 7.36
C GLU A 551 68.96 -9.72 7.65
N GLN A 552 68.51 -10.98 7.59
CA GLN A 552 69.39 -12.14 7.74
C GLN A 552 70.48 -12.20 6.65
N LEU A 553 70.15 -11.86 5.40
CA LEU A 553 71.11 -11.79 4.31
C LEU A 553 72.11 -10.64 4.48
N ALA A 554 71.69 -9.51 5.04
CA ALA A 554 72.59 -8.40 5.34
C ALA A 554 73.66 -8.81 6.37
N GLU A 555 73.29 -9.57 7.41
CA GLU A 555 74.25 -10.14 8.37
C GLU A 555 75.23 -11.12 7.69
N GLN A 556 74.73 -12.00 6.83
CA GLN A 556 75.55 -12.95 6.08
C GLN A 556 76.52 -12.24 5.11
N ILE A 557 76.11 -11.11 4.54
CA ILE A 557 76.95 -10.28 3.68
C ILE A 557 78.10 -9.65 4.47
N GLU A 558 77.88 -9.20 5.71
CA GLU A 558 78.96 -8.70 6.55
C GLU A 558 79.95 -9.81 6.91
N ALA A 559 79.47 -11.01 7.23
CA ALA A 559 80.33 -12.17 7.43
C ALA A 559 81.14 -12.52 6.16
N ALA A 560 80.50 -12.52 4.98
CA ALA A 560 81.16 -12.80 3.70
C ALA A 560 82.17 -11.71 3.29
N LYS A 561 81.90 -10.43 3.59
CA LYS A 561 82.86 -9.33 3.42
C LYS A 561 84.12 -9.56 4.26
N SER A 562 83.96 -9.96 5.52
CA SER A 562 85.09 -10.25 6.41
C SER A 562 85.93 -11.43 5.89
N ALA A 563 85.28 -12.48 5.38
CA ALA A 563 85.94 -13.63 4.77
C ALA A 563 86.72 -13.25 3.49
N CYS A 564 86.16 -12.38 2.65
CA CYS A 564 86.82 -11.85 1.47
C CYS A 564 88.06 -11.00 1.83
N GLN A 565 87.96 -10.17 2.88
CA GLN A 565 89.10 -9.41 3.39
C GLN A 565 90.22 -10.33 3.91
N ALA A 566 89.88 -11.36 4.69
CA ALA A 566 90.84 -12.34 5.18
C ALA A 566 91.52 -13.11 4.03
N ALA A 567 90.75 -13.55 3.01
CA ALA A 567 91.29 -14.22 1.83
C ALA A 567 92.23 -13.32 1.02
N ARG A 568 91.89 -12.03 0.87
CA ARG A 568 92.74 -11.04 0.21
C ARG A 568 94.05 -10.81 0.95
N GLN A 569 94.00 -10.73 2.28
CA GLN A 569 95.21 -10.59 3.11
C GLN A 569 96.12 -11.82 2.97
N ALA A 570 95.55 -13.03 3.09
CA ALA A 570 96.31 -14.28 2.94
C ALA A 570 96.94 -14.43 1.54
N ARG A 571 96.28 -13.93 0.49
CA ARG A 571 96.86 -13.86 -0.85
C ARG A 571 98.03 -12.87 -0.91
N SER A 572 97.86 -11.67 -0.36
CA SER A 572 98.92 -10.65 -0.34
C SER A 572 100.17 -11.16 0.37
N GLU A 573 100.01 -11.80 1.53
CA GLU A 573 101.10 -12.41 2.29
C GLU A 573 101.80 -13.51 1.47
N ALA A 574 101.03 -14.42 0.86
CA ALA A 574 101.57 -15.48 0.01
C ALA A 574 102.30 -14.95 -1.25
N GLU A 575 101.82 -13.86 -1.85
CA GLU A 575 102.49 -13.20 -2.99
C GLU A 575 103.79 -12.52 -2.56
N THR A 576 103.80 -11.86 -1.38
CA THR A 576 105.02 -11.29 -0.80
C THR A 576 106.06 -12.37 -0.48
N ASP A 577 105.63 -13.51 0.06
CA ASP A 577 106.53 -14.65 0.32
C ASP A 577 107.15 -15.21 -0.97
N VAL A 578 106.35 -15.31 -2.04
CA VAL A 578 106.84 -15.70 -3.37
C VAL A 578 107.86 -14.68 -3.89
N GLN A 579 107.57 -13.38 -3.81
CA GLN A 579 108.47 -12.32 -4.26
C GLN A 579 109.80 -12.32 -3.50
N HIS A 580 109.76 -12.39 -2.17
CA HIS A 580 110.96 -12.48 -1.34
C HIS A 580 111.78 -13.73 -1.65
N ALA A 581 111.12 -14.88 -1.82
CA ALA A 581 111.80 -16.13 -2.15
C ALA A 581 112.43 -16.10 -3.56
N GLU A 582 111.77 -15.48 -4.54
CA GLU A 582 112.30 -15.28 -5.89
C GLU A 582 113.46 -14.30 -5.93
N GLU A 583 113.37 -13.19 -5.20
CA GLU A 583 114.44 -12.20 -5.11
C GLU A 583 115.69 -12.77 -4.41
N ALA A 584 115.50 -13.51 -3.31
CA ALA A 584 116.58 -14.23 -2.64
C ALA A 584 117.25 -15.27 -3.57
N LEU A 585 116.45 -16.02 -4.35
CA LEU A 585 116.98 -16.98 -5.32
C LEU A 585 117.75 -16.27 -6.46
N ARG A 586 117.26 -15.12 -6.94
CA ARG A 586 117.93 -14.31 -7.97
C ARG A 586 119.27 -13.78 -7.49
N LEU A 587 119.33 -13.24 -6.27
CA LEU A 587 120.57 -12.72 -5.66
C LEU A 587 121.61 -13.81 -5.42
N ALA A 588 121.18 -15.04 -5.12
CA ALA A 588 122.07 -16.20 -4.98
C ALA A 588 122.60 -16.76 -6.32
N GLY A 589 122.16 -16.23 -7.47
CA GLY A 589 122.52 -16.73 -8.80
C GLY A 589 124.02 -16.74 -9.10
N ALA A 590 124.80 -15.84 -8.49
CA ALA A 590 126.26 -15.80 -8.65
C ALA A 590 126.98 -17.00 -7.97
N ALA A 591 126.44 -17.50 -6.85
CA ALA A 591 126.99 -18.69 -6.17
C ALA A 591 126.72 -19.98 -6.95
N ARG A 592 125.64 -20.03 -7.74
CA ARG A 592 125.32 -21.20 -8.59
C ARG A 592 126.39 -21.46 -9.65
N TYR A 593 126.90 -20.40 -10.30
CA TYR A 593 127.98 -20.53 -11.28
C TYR A 593 129.35 -20.77 -10.64
N ALA A 594 129.51 -20.45 -9.35
CA ALA A 594 130.74 -20.69 -8.61
C ALA A 594 130.84 -22.14 -8.09
N GLU A 595 129.74 -22.82 -7.79
CA GLU A 595 129.71 -24.23 -7.38
C GLU A 595 130.16 -25.19 -8.51
N ASP A 596 129.92 -24.83 -9.77
CA ASP A 596 130.25 -25.65 -10.95
C ASP A 596 131.61 -25.29 -11.59
N LEU A 597 132.46 -24.49 -10.91
CA LEU A 597 133.74 -24.00 -11.46
C LEU A 597 134.95 -24.83 -10.96
N ASP A 598 135.49 -25.69 -11.81
CA ASP A 598 136.70 -26.47 -11.52
C ASP A 598 137.99 -25.63 -11.68
N GLU A 599 138.99 -25.85 -10.81
CA GLU A 599 140.27 -25.13 -10.82
C GLU A 599 141.00 -25.25 -12.17
N GLY A 600 141.19 -24.11 -12.85
CA GLY A 600 141.92 -24.00 -14.11
C GLY A 600 141.06 -23.89 -15.38
N GLN A 601 139.72 -23.96 -15.30
CA GLN A 601 138.85 -23.67 -16.44
C GLN A 601 138.48 -22.19 -16.55
N GLU A 602 138.25 -21.72 -17.79
CA GLU A 602 137.79 -20.35 -18.06
C GLU A 602 136.37 -20.15 -17.52
N CYS A 603 136.19 -19.14 -16.68
CA CYS A 603 134.87 -18.87 -16.11
C CYS A 603 133.87 -18.41 -17.20
N PRO A 604 132.65 -19.00 -17.29
CA PRO A 604 131.67 -18.69 -18.33
C PRO A 604 131.03 -17.29 -18.19
N VAL A 605 131.27 -16.57 -17.08
CA VAL A 605 130.77 -15.21 -16.87
C VAL A 605 131.83 -14.14 -17.21
N CYS A 606 133.11 -14.38 -16.88
CA CYS A 606 134.17 -13.36 -17.02
C CYS A 606 135.47 -13.83 -17.72
N GLY A 607 135.59 -15.11 -18.06
CA GLY A 607 136.72 -15.70 -18.78
C GLY A 607 137.99 -15.95 -17.97
N SER A 608 138.04 -15.55 -16.68
CA SER A 608 139.23 -15.76 -15.83
C SER A 608 139.38 -17.22 -15.39
N THR A 609 140.61 -17.72 -15.33
CA THR A 609 140.97 -19.08 -14.89
C THR A 609 141.38 -19.17 -13.42
N THR A 610 141.31 -18.06 -12.65
CA THR A 610 141.68 -18.03 -11.23
C THR A 610 140.74 -17.12 -10.43
N HIS A 611 140.11 -17.66 -9.36
CA HIS A 611 139.19 -16.93 -8.48
C HIS A 611 139.53 -17.20 -6.99
N PRO A 612 140.13 -16.23 -6.27
CA PRO A 612 140.52 -16.42 -4.86
C PRO A 612 139.36 -16.33 -3.86
N HIS A 613 138.19 -15.83 -4.27
CA HIS A 613 136.98 -15.77 -3.45
C HIS A 613 135.77 -16.24 -4.25
N LEU A 614 135.52 -17.55 -4.29
CA LEU A 614 134.32 -18.12 -4.89
C LEU A 614 133.07 -17.68 -4.09
N ALA A 615 132.01 -17.32 -4.82
CA ALA A 615 130.75 -16.92 -4.20
C ALA A 615 130.11 -18.13 -3.52
N VAL A 616 129.94 -18.08 -2.20
CA VAL A 616 129.31 -19.14 -1.41
C VAL A 616 127.81 -18.89 -1.35
N ARG A 617 127.00 -19.93 -1.62
CA ARG A 617 125.56 -19.85 -1.50
C ARG A 617 125.17 -19.62 -0.03
N PRO A 618 124.43 -18.54 0.32
CA PRO A 618 123.94 -18.33 1.67
C PRO A 618 122.97 -19.46 2.10
N ALA A 619 123.08 -19.91 3.34
CA ALA A 619 122.30 -21.04 3.87
C ALA A 619 120.77 -20.80 3.88
N ASP A 620 120.33 -19.54 3.91
CA ASP A 620 118.92 -19.15 3.98
C ASP A 620 118.19 -19.10 2.62
N VAL A 621 118.85 -19.49 1.51
CA VAL A 621 118.23 -19.43 0.16
C VAL A 621 117.45 -20.71 -0.15
N LEU A 622 116.13 -20.59 -0.23
CA LEU A 622 115.18 -21.67 -0.56
C LEU A 622 115.48 -22.35 -1.92
N SER A 623 115.11 -23.62 -2.05
CA SER A 623 115.25 -24.36 -3.31
C SER A 623 114.21 -23.94 -4.35
N GLU A 624 114.51 -24.13 -5.64
CA GLU A 624 113.58 -23.85 -6.75
C GLU A 624 112.25 -24.64 -6.62
N LYS A 625 112.31 -25.86 -6.05
CA LYS A 625 111.12 -26.67 -5.73
C LYS A 625 110.27 -26.05 -4.61
N ALA A 626 110.90 -25.40 -3.63
CA ALA A 626 110.21 -24.69 -2.55
C ALA A 626 109.52 -23.41 -3.08
N VAL A 627 110.19 -22.64 -3.95
CA VAL A 627 109.57 -21.47 -4.63
C VAL A 627 108.37 -21.89 -5.47
N LYS A 628 108.46 -23.01 -6.22
CA LYS A 628 107.31 -23.56 -6.96
C LYS A 628 106.14 -23.97 -6.05
N THR A 629 106.44 -24.40 -4.83
CA THR A 629 105.42 -24.75 -3.82
C THR A 629 104.73 -23.50 -3.28
N LEU A 630 105.50 -22.44 -2.98
CA LEU A 630 104.97 -21.12 -2.59
C LEU A 630 104.09 -20.52 -3.71
N ARG A 631 104.50 -20.61 -4.98
CA ARG A 631 103.67 -20.18 -6.12
C ARG A 631 102.33 -20.92 -6.18
N LYS A 632 102.34 -22.24 -5.92
CA LYS A 632 101.11 -23.05 -5.86
C LYS A 632 100.22 -22.64 -4.68
N GLN A 633 100.81 -22.30 -3.54
CA GLN A 633 100.09 -21.79 -2.38
C GLN A 633 99.48 -20.40 -2.65
N ALA A 634 100.23 -19.49 -3.29
CA ALA A 634 99.72 -18.18 -3.71
C ALA A 634 98.56 -18.30 -4.71
N SER A 635 98.66 -19.21 -5.69
CA SER A 635 97.54 -19.52 -6.60
C SER A 635 96.32 -20.04 -5.84
N ALA A 636 96.49 -20.94 -4.88
CA ALA A 636 95.37 -21.46 -4.07
C ALA A 636 94.74 -20.38 -3.18
N CYS A 637 95.51 -19.40 -2.69
CA CYS A 637 94.97 -18.23 -1.99
C CYS A 637 94.21 -17.29 -2.94
N ALA A 638 94.66 -17.13 -4.18
CA ALA A 638 93.96 -16.36 -5.21
C ALA A 638 92.62 -17.02 -5.60
N ASP A 639 92.57 -18.33 -5.74
CA ASP A 639 91.32 -19.08 -6.00
C ASP A 639 90.33 -18.88 -4.84
N ARG A 640 90.80 -18.97 -3.58
CA ARG A 640 89.96 -18.71 -2.40
C ARG A 640 89.43 -17.28 -2.32
N GLU A 641 90.22 -16.28 -2.73
CA GLU A 641 89.75 -14.89 -2.84
C GLU A 641 88.65 -14.76 -3.91
N SER A 642 88.84 -15.42 -5.06
CA SER A 642 87.85 -15.46 -6.15
C SER A 642 86.54 -16.11 -5.70
N ASP A 643 86.61 -17.26 -5.02
CA ASP A 643 85.44 -17.96 -4.50
C ASP A 643 84.69 -17.14 -3.43
N ALA A 644 85.41 -16.49 -2.52
CA ALA A 644 84.83 -15.61 -1.51
C ALA A 644 84.14 -14.38 -2.12
N LYS A 645 84.70 -13.80 -3.20
CA LYS A 645 84.05 -12.72 -3.96
C LYS A 645 82.79 -13.19 -4.68
N ALA A 646 82.84 -14.35 -5.34
CA ALA A 646 81.68 -14.92 -6.02
C ALA A 646 80.53 -15.22 -5.04
N ALA A 647 80.85 -15.75 -3.84
CA ALA A 647 79.87 -15.97 -2.79
C ALA A 647 79.24 -14.65 -2.29
N LEU A 648 80.04 -13.60 -2.11
CA LEU A 648 79.58 -12.27 -1.70
C LEU A 648 78.64 -11.64 -2.76
N GLU A 649 78.99 -11.70 -4.03
CA GLU A 649 78.14 -11.17 -5.12
C GLU A 649 76.82 -11.95 -5.23
N LYS A 650 76.84 -13.26 -5.04
CA LYS A 650 75.62 -14.08 -5.01
C LYS A 650 74.69 -13.70 -3.85
N LEU A 651 75.25 -13.42 -2.67
CA LEU A 651 74.46 -12.97 -1.51
C LEU A 651 73.90 -11.56 -1.72
N ARG A 652 74.65 -10.65 -2.35
CA ARG A 652 74.18 -9.29 -2.71
C ARG A 652 73.02 -9.32 -3.68
N ALA A 653 73.15 -10.07 -4.78
CA ALA A 653 72.07 -10.22 -5.75
C ALA A 653 70.79 -10.80 -5.12
N ARG A 654 70.94 -11.72 -4.15
CA ARG A 654 69.81 -12.26 -3.40
C ARG A 654 69.19 -11.22 -2.46
N LEU A 655 70.00 -10.43 -1.76
CA LEU A 655 69.51 -9.35 -0.89
C LEU A 655 68.72 -8.30 -1.68
N ASP A 656 69.20 -7.92 -2.87
CA ASP A 656 68.51 -6.95 -3.71
C ASP A 656 67.14 -7.47 -4.17
N GLY A 657 67.05 -8.76 -4.54
CA GLY A 657 65.77 -9.40 -4.87
C GLY A 657 64.78 -9.47 -3.70
N GLU A 658 65.23 -9.79 -2.48
CA GLU A 658 64.36 -9.81 -1.29
C GLU A 658 63.92 -8.39 -0.89
N ARG A 659 64.78 -7.37 -1.06
CA ARG A 659 64.43 -5.97 -0.79
C ARG A 659 63.43 -5.40 -1.79
N GLU A 660 63.52 -5.80 -3.05
CA GLU A 660 62.53 -5.44 -4.07
C GLU A 660 61.16 -6.04 -3.75
N GLN A 661 61.13 -7.31 -3.30
CA GLN A 661 59.91 -8.00 -2.88
C GLN A 661 59.35 -7.49 -1.54
N SER A 662 60.18 -6.95 -0.65
CA SER A 662 59.72 -6.25 0.57
C SER A 662 59.36 -4.77 0.35
N HIS A 663 59.45 -4.29 -0.89
CA HIS A 663 59.29 -2.87 -1.25
C HIS A 663 60.20 -1.91 -0.46
N GLY A 664 61.36 -2.40 0.00
CA GLY A 664 62.33 -1.62 0.77
C GLY A 664 61.94 -1.36 2.23
N LEU A 665 60.92 -2.03 2.75
CA LEU A 665 60.52 -1.94 4.16
C LEU A 665 61.47 -2.76 5.06
N ASP A 666 61.68 -2.25 6.28
CA ASP A 666 62.35 -2.98 7.36
C ASP A 666 61.38 -3.91 8.10
N GLU A 667 61.90 -4.82 8.94
CA GLU A 667 61.07 -5.80 9.65
C GLU A 667 59.97 -5.11 10.48
N ALA A 668 60.32 -4.05 11.21
CA ALA A 668 59.39 -3.32 12.06
C ALA A 668 58.22 -2.66 11.28
N ALA A 669 58.50 -2.04 10.14
CA ALA A 669 57.47 -1.43 9.29
C ALA A 669 56.58 -2.49 8.63
N ALA A 670 57.14 -3.64 8.24
CA ALA A 670 56.37 -4.75 7.68
C ALA A 670 55.46 -5.44 8.73
N GLU A 671 55.94 -5.61 9.97
CA GLU A 671 55.12 -6.10 11.10
C GLU A 671 53.95 -5.17 11.42
N GLN A 672 54.19 -3.86 11.34
CA GLN A 672 53.12 -2.87 11.50
C GLN A 672 52.07 -3.00 10.39
N GLY A 673 52.48 -3.29 9.15
CA GLY A 673 51.57 -3.57 8.03
C GLY A 673 50.66 -4.78 8.29
N VAL A 674 51.22 -5.88 8.79
CA VAL A 674 50.45 -7.07 9.19
C VAL A 674 49.48 -6.74 10.32
N THR A 675 49.93 -6.00 11.33
CA THR A 675 49.10 -5.62 12.49
C THR A 675 47.93 -4.72 12.10
N ASN A 676 48.15 -3.77 11.19
CA ASN A 676 47.11 -2.89 10.68
C ASN A 676 46.05 -3.66 9.88
N ALA A 677 46.48 -4.58 9.00
CA ALA A 677 45.56 -5.43 8.23
C ALA A 677 44.76 -6.38 9.13
N GLN A 678 45.40 -6.95 10.15
CA GLN A 678 44.75 -7.83 11.13
C GLN A 678 43.70 -7.07 11.96
N THR A 679 44.04 -5.87 12.44
CA THR A 679 43.11 -5.01 13.22
C THR A 679 41.89 -4.60 12.38
N ALA A 680 42.09 -4.33 11.08
CA ALA A 680 40.99 -4.03 10.16
C ALA A 680 40.05 -5.24 9.96
N LEU A 681 40.59 -6.47 9.90
CA LEU A 681 39.82 -7.71 9.82
C LEU A 681 39.00 -7.98 11.10
N ASP A 682 39.58 -7.75 12.27
CA ASP A 682 38.87 -7.90 13.56
C ASP A 682 37.71 -6.88 13.67
N GLY A 683 37.90 -5.67 13.12
CA GLY A 683 36.84 -4.66 12.98
C GLY A 683 35.64 -5.13 12.15
N LEU A 684 35.87 -5.92 11.09
CA LEU A 684 34.81 -6.51 10.28
C LEU A 684 34.02 -7.59 11.04
N GLU A 685 34.66 -8.35 11.93
CA GLU A 685 33.95 -9.34 12.75
C GLU A 685 32.94 -8.66 13.70
N THR A 686 33.35 -7.53 14.30
CA THR A 686 32.48 -6.70 15.14
C THR A 686 31.29 -6.15 14.34
N LEU A 687 31.53 -5.65 13.13
CA LEU A 687 30.47 -5.21 12.21
C LEU A 687 29.54 -6.37 11.81
N GLY A 688 30.07 -7.58 11.63
CA GLY A 688 29.27 -8.79 11.38
C GLY A 688 28.34 -9.15 12.54
N GLN A 689 28.78 -8.98 13.79
CA GLN A 689 27.93 -9.16 14.97
C GLN A 689 26.83 -8.10 15.04
N GLN A 690 27.16 -6.83 14.76
CA GLN A 690 26.19 -5.74 14.68
C GLN A 690 25.15 -5.98 13.58
N GLN A 691 25.55 -6.48 12.41
CA GLN A 691 24.64 -6.85 11.32
C GLN A 691 23.63 -7.92 11.75
N ARG A 692 24.06 -8.94 12.51
CA ARG A 692 23.16 -9.99 13.02
C ARG A 692 22.16 -9.44 14.04
N ALA A 693 22.60 -8.55 14.92
CA ALA A 693 21.73 -7.89 15.88
C ALA A 693 20.68 -7.02 15.17
N LEU A 694 21.09 -6.21 14.19
CA LEU A 694 20.20 -5.37 13.39
C LEU A 694 19.23 -6.19 12.53
N LYS A 695 19.66 -7.32 11.93
CA LYS A 695 18.76 -8.24 11.21
C LYS A 695 17.70 -8.86 12.14
N THR A 696 18.07 -9.16 13.38
CA THR A 696 17.10 -9.67 14.38
C THR A 696 16.10 -8.58 14.74
N ARG A 697 16.57 -7.34 14.90
CA ARG A 697 15.72 -6.17 15.16
C ARG A 697 14.79 -5.86 14.00
N GLN A 698 15.27 -5.96 12.75
CA GLN A 698 14.44 -5.82 11.55
C GLN A 698 13.31 -6.84 11.54
N LYS A 699 13.58 -8.11 11.86
CA LYS A 699 12.52 -9.13 11.98
C LYS A 699 11.49 -8.80 13.06
N GLN A 700 11.90 -8.18 14.17
CA GLN A 700 10.98 -7.74 15.23
C GLN A 700 10.11 -6.57 14.75
N ILE A 701 10.70 -5.63 14.00
CA ILE A 701 9.97 -4.52 13.37
C ILE A 701 8.94 -5.07 12.39
N ASP A 702 9.34 -5.93 11.46
CA ASP A 702 8.44 -6.52 10.45
C ASP A 702 7.29 -7.30 11.12
N ALA A 703 7.57 -8.02 12.22
CA ALA A 703 6.55 -8.75 12.98
C ALA A 703 5.57 -7.81 13.72
N ALA A 704 6.07 -6.71 14.30
CA ALA A 704 5.26 -5.71 14.97
C ALA A 704 4.38 -4.94 13.97
N GLU A 705 4.91 -4.55 12.80
CA GLU A 705 4.15 -3.90 11.73
C GLU A 705 3.05 -4.80 11.17
N LYS A 706 3.35 -6.09 10.99
CA LYS A 706 2.33 -7.07 10.61
C LYS A 706 1.23 -7.17 11.67
N THR A 707 1.61 -7.28 12.95
CA THR A 707 0.64 -7.38 14.05
C THR A 707 -0.24 -6.13 14.15
N LEU A 708 0.33 -4.95 13.94
CA LEU A 708 -0.40 -3.69 13.91
C LEU A 708 -1.38 -3.62 12.72
N THR A 709 -0.93 -4.07 11.54
CA THR A 709 -1.78 -4.13 10.34
C THR A 709 -2.94 -5.10 10.53
N ASP A 710 -2.68 -6.28 11.08
CA ASP A 710 -3.71 -7.29 11.38
C ASP A 710 -4.72 -6.76 12.42
N ALA A 711 -4.25 -6.08 13.48
CA ALA A 711 -5.11 -5.46 14.49
C ALA A 711 -5.96 -4.31 13.91
N HIS A 712 -5.39 -3.49 13.03
CA HIS A 712 -6.12 -2.41 12.35
C HIS A 712 -7.24 -2.97 11.45
N ASN A 713 -6.93 -4.01 10.67
CA ASN A 713 -7.92 -4.69 9.83
C ASN A 713 -9.04 -5.34 10.66
N ALA A 714 -8.68 -5.99 11.77
CA ALA A 714 -9.65 -6.59 12.69
C ALA A 714 -10.57 -5.54 13.33
N LEU A 715 -10.04 -4.36 13.68
CA LEU A 715 -10.85 -3.25 14.18
C LEU A 715 -11.80 -2.70 13.10
N ALA A 716 -11.32 -2.50 11.88
CA ALA A 716 -12.16 -2.05 10.77
C ALA A 716 -13.33 -3.03 10.50
N GLN A 717 -13.06 -4.34 10.57
CA GLN A 717 -14.09 -5.36 10.44
C GLN A 717 -15.06 -5.39 11.64
N ALA A 718 -14.56 -5.22 12.88
CA ALA A 718 -15.41 -5.15 14.06
C ALA A 718 -16.34 -3.92 14.01
N ARG A 719 -15.84 -2.76 13.58
CA ARG A 719 -16.63 -1.52 13.43
C ARG A 719 -17.72 -1.65 12.37
N THR A 720 -17.44 -2.29 11.24
CA THR A 720 -18.45 -2.53 10.20
C THR A 720 -19.55 -3.48 10.67
N VAL A 721 -19.21 -4.54 11.41
CA VAL A 721 -20.20 -5.43 12.04
C VAL A 721 -21.02 -4.70 13.10
N ALA A 722 -20.38 -3.86 13.92
CA ALA A 722 -21.08 -3.06 14.94
C ALA A 722 -22.05 -2.06 14.32
N GLN A 723 -21.66 -1.40 13.22
CA GLN A 723 -22.55 -0.50 12.50
C GLN A 723 -23.77 -1.26 11.93
N ALA A 724 -23.55 -2.39 11.26
CA ALA A 724 -24.65 -3.19 10.72
C ALA A 724 -25.60 -3.71 11.82
N ALA A 725 -25.06 -4.12 12.97
CA ALA A 725 -25.86 -4.51 14.13
C ALA A 725 -26.66 -3.34 14.70
N SER A 726 -26.06 -2.13 14.74
CA SER A 726 -26.72 -0.91 15.19
C SER A 726 -27.87 -0.51 14.26
N ASP A 727 -27.65 -0.53 12.95
CA ASP A 727 -28.69 -0.22 11.95
C ASP A 727 -29.86 -1.21 12.05
N GLN A 728 -29.55 -2.50 12.23
CA GLN A 728 -30.57 -3.54 12.41
C GLN A 728 -31.34 -3.37 13.72
N ALA A 729 -30.66 -2.96 14.80
CA ALA A 729 -31.30 -2.66 16.08
C ALA A 729 -32.18 -1.42 16.01
N GLU A 730 -31.77 -0.36 15.31
CA GLU A 730 -32.61 0.83 15.11
C GLU A 730 -33.88 0.49 14.32
N THR A 731 -33.75 -0.32 13.27
CA THR A 731 -34.90 -0.77 12.46
C THR A 731 -35.87 -1.61 13.30
N ALA A 732 -35.34 -2.54 14.11
CA ALA A 732 -36.14 -3.38 14.98
C ALA A 732 -36.75 -2.61 16.16
N ALA A 733 -36.06 -1.60 16.68
CA ALA A 733 -36.57 -0.70 17.72
C ALA A 733 -37.74 0.15 17.22
N LYS A 734 -37.64 0.72 16.00
CA LYS A 734 -38.76 1.42 15.35
C LYS A 734 -39.98 0.51 15.16
N ALA A 735 -39.77 -0.75 14.78
CA ALA A 735 -40.86 -1.72 14.65
C ALA A 735 -41.47 -2.17 15.99
N ALA A 736 -40.79 -1.92 17.11
CA ALA A 736 -41.22 -2.22 18.47
C ALA A 736 -41.58 -0.96 19.29
N GLU A 737 -41.61 0.21 18.65
CA GLU A 737 -41.84 1.49 19.32
C GLU A 737 -43.25 1.54 19.92
N GLY A 738 -43.36 1.87 21.20
CA GLY A 738 -44.63 1.85 21.94
C GLY A 738 -45.14 0.46 22.33
N ILE A 739 -44.43 -0.63 21.98
CA ILE A 739 -44.80 -2.01 22.32
C ILE A 739 -43.99 -2.45 23.54
N THR A 740 -44.66 -2.66 24.67
CA THR A 740 -44.05 -3.24 25.88
C THR A 740 -44.49 -4.70 26.07
N GLN A 741 -43.72 -5.46 26.84
CA GLN A 741 -44.09 -6.84 27.19
C GLN A 741 -45.45 -6.88 27.92
N GLU A 742 -45.69 -5.91 28.81
CA GLU A 742 -46.97 -5.75 29.51
C GLU A 742 -48.13 -5.42 28.54
N SER A 743 -47.89 -4.58 27.54
CA SER A 743 -48.89 -4.25 26.50
C SER A 743 -49.27 -5.49 25.68
N VAL A 744 -48.27 -6.27 25.24
CA VAL A 744 -48.49 -7.51 24.47
C VAL A 744 -49.25 -8.55 25.29
N ASP A 745 -48.87 -8.72 26.57
CA ASP A 745 -49.53 -9.68 27.46
C ASP A 745 -50.97 -9.24 27.78
N ALA A 746 -51.23 -7.93 27.91
CA ALA A 746 -52.57 -7.37 28.07
C ALA A 746 -53.43 -7.52 26.80
N GLU A 747 -52.90 -7.19 25.62
CA GLU A 747 -53.56 -7.37 24.32
C GLU A 747 -53.94 -8.84 24.08
N ARG A 748 -53.02 -9.75 24.42
CA ARG A 748 -53.24 -11.19 24.30
C ARG A 748 -54.31 -11.69 25.27
N ALA A 749 -54.24 -11.27 26.54
CA ALA A 749 -55.22 -11.66 27.55
C ALA A 749 -56.63 -11.16 27.20
N ASP A 750 -56.75 -9.92 26.72
CA ASP A 750 -58.02 -9.33 26.27
C ASP A 750 -58.58 -10.06 25.04
N ALA A 751 -57.74 -10.36 24.03
CA ALA A 751 -58.16 -11.11 22.85
C ALA A 751 -58.57 -12.55 23.17
N GLU A 752 -57.84 -13.24 24.06
CA GLU A 752 -58.17 -14.60 24.52
C GLU A 752 -59.48 -14.60 25.34
N HIS A 753 -59.69 -13.60 26.19
CA HIS A 753 -60.94 -13.41 26.94
C HIS A 753 -62.15 -13.20 26.00
N LYS A 754 -62.05 -12.25 25.06
CA LYS A 754 -63.11 -11.96 24.07
C LYS A 754 -63.44 -13.18 23.20
N ARG A 755 -62.43 -13.97 22.81
CA ARG A 755 -62.63 -15.20 22.05
C ARG A 755 -63.35 -16.28 22.88
N ALA A 756 -62.98 -16.44 24.14
CA ALA A 756 -63.65 -17.37 25.05
C ALA A 756 -65.12 -16.98 25.28
N GLU A 757 -65.39 -15.68 25.44
CA GLU A 757 -66.73 -15.13 25.60
C GLU A 757 -67.59 -15.34 24.34
N ALA A 758 -67.08 -15.01 23.15
CA ALA A 758 -67.79 -15.23 21.89
C ALA A 758 -68.14 -16.72 21.66
N LYS A 759 -67.23 -17.62 22.03
CA LYS A 759 -67.44 -19.08 21.92
C LYS A 759 -68.49 -19.58 22.92
N ALA A 760 -68.51 -19.05 24.14
CA ALA A 760 -69.56 -19.34 25.12
C ALA A 760 -70.93 -18.84 24.64
N LYS A 761 -71.00 -17.66 24.01
CA LYS A 761 -72.22 -17.11 23.42
C LYS A 761 -72.74 -17.89 22.22
N ALA A 762 -71.85 -18.45 21.39
CA ALA A 762 -72.22 -19.37 20.31
C ALA A 762 -72.88 -20.66 20.84
N GLN A 763 -72.35 -21.22 21.94
CA GLN A 763 -72.94 -22.38 22.62
C GLN A 763 -74.29 -22.04 23.28
N GLU A 764 -74.42 -20.84 23.85
CA GLU A 764 -75.69 -20.32 24.39
C GLU A 764 -76.74 -20.21 23.27
N ALA A 765 -76.37 -19.68 22.10
CA ALA A 765 -77.27 -19.57 20.94
C ALA A 765 -77.77 -20.94 20.46
N GLU A 766 -76.90 -21.95 20.37
CA GLU A 766 -77.30 -23.31 19.99
C GLU A 766 -78.27 -23.94 21.00
N THR A 767 -78.02 -23.72 22.29
CA THR A 767 -78.88 -24.22 23.39
C THR A 767 -80.25 -23.55 23.36
N LEU A 768 -80.31 -22.24 23.12
CA LEU A 768 -81.56 -21.48 22.97
C LEU A 768 -82.37 -21.93 21.75
N SER A 769 -81.72 -22.26 20.63
CA SER A 769 -82.40 -22.79 19.43
C SER A 769 -83.14 -24.10 19.71
N LYS A 770 -82.49 -25.04 20.44
CA LYS A 770 -83.11 -26.31 20.86
C LYS A 770 -84.32 -26.07 21.78
N ARG A 771 -84.21 -25.14 22.74
CA ARG A 771 -85.31 -24.76 23.64
C ARG A 771 -86.50 -24.14 22.91
N ILE A 772 -86.28 -23.35 21.86
CA ILE A 772 -87.36 -22.78 21.02
C ILE A 772 -88.13 -23.90 20.31
N ALA A 773 -87.43 -24.89 19.74
CA ALA A 773 -88.06 -26.01 19.05
C ALA A 773 -88.91 -26.90 19.99
N GLU A 774 -88.42 -27.16 21.20
CA GLU A 774 -89.15 -27.90 22.25
C GLU A 774 -90.44 -27.18 22.67
N ARG A 775 -90.36 -25.86 22.85
CA ARG A 775 -91.51 -25.01 23.16
C ARG A 775 -92.58 -25.09 22.06
N ASP A 776 -92.20 -24.98 20.79
CA ASP A 776 -93.14 -25.02 19.66
C ASP A 776 -93.88 -26.37 19.55
N ALA A 777 -93.21 -27.48 19.87
CA ALA A 777 -93.83 -28.80 19.92
C ALA A 777 -94.88 -28.93 21.04
N LEU A 778 -94.63 -28.32 22.20
CA LEU A 778 -95.58 -28.25 23.31
C LEU A 778 -96.81 -27.40 22.99
N GLU A 779 -96.65 -26.27 22.28
CA GLU A 779 -97.76 -25.42 21.83
C GLU A 779 -98.74 -26.19 20.91
N GLN A 780 -98.22 -26.97 19.96
CA GLN A 780 -99.06 -27.82 19.09
C GLN A 780 -99.82 -28.90 19.87
N ARG A 781 -99.19 -29.47 20.91
CA ARG A 781 -99.82 -30.48 21.77
C ARG A 781 -100.97 -29.90 22.60
N ASN A 782 -100.83 -28.66 23.09
CA ASN A 782 -101.86 -27.94 23.84
C ASN A 782 -103.16 -27.81 23.03
N VAL A 783 -103.06 -27.36 21.77
CA VAL A 783 -104.21 -27.19 20.86
C VAL A 783 -105.01 -28.48 20.72
N SER A 784 -104.34 -29.63 20.64
CA SER A 784 -105.01 -30.93 20.51
C SER A 784 -105.78 -31.37 21.76
N LEU A 785 -105.26 -31.07 22.96
CA LEU A 785 -105.91 -31.43 24.23
C LEU A 785 -107.10 -30.50 24.54
N GLN A 786 -107.04 -29.23 24.13
CA GLN A 786 -108.16 -28.30 24.27
C GLN A 786 -109.43 -28.77 23.54
N ALA A 787 -109.29 -29.46 22.40
CA ALA A 787 -110.42 -30.07 21.70
C ALA A 787 -111.05 -31.24 22.50
N MET A 788 -110.25 -31.98 23.26
CA MET A 788 -110.67 -33.13 24.08
C MET A 788 -111.40 -32.69 25.37
N LEU A 789 -110.99 -31.56 25.95
CA LEU A 789 -111.61 -30.95 27.13
C LEU A 789 -113.09 -30.61 26.93
N LYS A 790 -113.46 -30.18 25.71
CA LYS A 790 -114.84 -29.81 25.39
C LYS A 790 -115.83 -30.96 25.63
N THR A 791 -115.42 -32.21 25.36
CA THR A 791 -116.26 -33.40 25.50
C THR A 791 -116.44 -33.85 26.96
N LEU A 792 -115.44 -33.63 27.82
CA LEU A 792 -115.52 -33.99 29.24
C LEU A 792 -116.38 -33.00 30.05
N ASN A 793 -116.51 -31.75 29.58
CA ASN A 793 -117.32 -30.71 30.21
C ASN A 793 -118.80 -31.09 30.33
N GLU A 794 -119.34 -31.81 29.34
CA GLU A 794 -120.74 -32.24 29.30
C GLU A 794 -121.07 -33.30 30.39
N GLN A 795 -120.07 -34.01 30.91
CA GLN A 795 -120.23 -35.05 31.95
C GLN A 795 -120.22 -34.49 33.39
N ARG A 796 -119.56 -33.35 33.62
CA ARG A 796 -119.51 -32.68 34.94
C ARG A 796 -120.86 -32.10 35.35
N ASP A 797 -121.62 -31.57 34.40
CA ASP A 797 -122.84 -30.82 34.71
C ASP A 797 -123.92 -31.67 35.38
N THR A 798 -123.88 -32.99 35.20
CA THR A 798 -124.75 -33.95 35.90
C THR A 798 -124.40 -34.09 37.39
N MET A 799 -123.15 -33.86 37.80
CA MET A 799 -122.69 -33.98 39.20
C MET A 799 -122.92 -32.71 40.03
N LYS A 800 -122.98 -31.53 39.39
CA LYS A 800 -123.26 -30.24 40.06
C LYS A 800 -124.61 -30.21 40.80
N GLN A 801 -125.57 -31.04 40.41
CA GLN A 801 -126.87 -31.14 41.10
C GLN A 801 -126.75 -31.68 42.55
N ALA A 802 -125.66 -32.37 42.90
CA ALA A 802 -125.45 -32.92 44.25
C ALA A 802 -124.81 -31.92 45.24
N VAL A 803 -123.98 -30.98 44.76
CA VAL A 803 -123.34 -29.93 45.58
C VAL A 803 -124.37 -28.96 46.17
N ALA A 804 -125.48 -28.74 45.46
CA ALA A 804 -126.56 -27.86 45.89
C ALA A 804 -127.22 -28.25 47.23
N GLN A 805 -127.15 -29.53 47.67
CA GLN A 805 -127.71 -29.98 48.94
C GLN A 805 -126.87 -29.65 50.18
N LEU A 806 -125.58 -29.32 50.02
CA LEU A 806 -124.67 -29.07 51.14
C LEU A 806 -124.59 -27.60 51.55
N LEU A 807 -125.06 -26.71 50.68
CA LEU A 807 -125.09 -25.27 50.92
C LEU A 807 -126.14 -24.81 51.91
N GLU A 808 -127.17 -25.61 52.16
CA GLU A 808 -128.24 -25.26 53.09
C GLU A 808 -127.79 -25.20 54.58
N ASN A 809 -126.56 -25.61 54.91
CA ASN A 809 -126.08 -25.78 56.30
C ASN A 809 -124.85 -24.90 56.70
N SER A 810 -124.61 -23.73 56.07
CA SER A 810 -123.48 -22.83 56.39
C SER A 810 -123.86 -21.34 56.50
N ASP A 811 -122.96 -20.47 57.03
CA ASP A 811 -123.13 -19.00 57.05
C ASP A 811 -122.79 -18.34 55.69
N PHE A 812 -122.41 -19.14 54.70
CA PHE A 812 -122.23 -18.72 53.31
C PHE A 812 -123.53 -18.97 52.54
N ALA A 813 -123.95 -17.99 51.73
CA ALA A 813 -125.22 -18.03 51.02
C ALA A 813 -125.18 -18.95 49.76
N ASP A 814 -123.99 -19.28 49.26
CA ASP A 814 -123.71 -20.10 48.08
C ASP A 814 -122.27 -20.66 48.12
N CYS A 815 -121.92 -21.63 47.25
CA CYS A 815 -120.58 -22.25 47.23
C CYS A 815 -119.50 -21.25 46.79
N GLU A 816 -119.92 -20.16 46.13
CA GLU A 816 -119.07 -19.06 45.70
C GLU A 816 -118.72 -18.12 46.84
N SER A 817 -119.59 -17.85 47.81
CA SER A 817 -119.28 -17.02 48.98
C SER A 817 -118.36 -17.74 49.96
N ALA A 818 -118.47 -19.07 50.03
CA ALA A 818 -117.45 -19.90 50.66
C ALA A 818 -116.13 -19.86 49.87
N SER A 819 -116.13 -20.09 48.56
CA SER A 819 -114.88 -20.10 47.75
C SER A 819 -114.24 -18.73 47.52
N ALA A 820 -115.00 -17.63 47.53
CA ALA A 820 -114.52 -16.26 47.28
C ALA A 820 -113.87 -15.63 48.51
N ALA A 821 -114.20 -16.11 49.71
CA ALA A 821 -113.42 -15.82 50.89
C ALA A 821 -112.09 -16.60 50.86
N ALA A 822 -112.05 -17.81 50.28
CA ALA A 822 -110.86 -18.65 50.23
C ALA A 822 -109.73 -18.03 49.39
N LEU A 823 -108.62 -17.72 50.05
CA LEU A 823 -107.33 -17.39 49.44
C LEU A 823 -106.46 -18.64 49.48
N ASP A 824 -105.69 -18.89 48.42
CA ASP A 824 -104.64 -19.91 48.45
C ASP A 824 -103.43 -19.44 49.29
N GLU A 825 -102.60 -20.40 49.73
CA GLU A 825 -101.44 -20.11 50.59
C GLU A 825 -100.37 -19.26 49.86
N ASP A 826 -100.27 -19.37 48.53
CA ASP A 826 -99.30 -18.68 47.67
C ASP A 826 -99.62 -17.18 47.51
N GLU A 827 -100.90 -16.81 47.43
CA GLU A 827 -101.38 -15.44 47.29
C GLU A 827 -101.26 -14.69 48.64
N ILE A 828 -101.36 -15.42 49.75
CA ILE A 828 -101.02 -14.93 51.10
C ILE A 828 -99.51 -14.65 51.20
N GLU A 829 -98.64 -15.53 50.67
CA GLU A 829 -97.18 -15.32 50.62
C GLU A 829 -96.74 -14.16 49.70
N ARG A 830 -97.36 -14.00 48.51
CA ARG A 830 -97.05 -12.92 47.57
C ARG A 830 -97.32 -11.53 48.14
N LEU A 831 -98.43 -11.38 48.87
CA LEU A 831 -98.78 -10.13 49.55
C LEU A 831 -97.82 -9.84 50.73
N GLN A 832 -97.21 -10.86 51.32
CA GLN A 832 -96.16 -10.68 52.34
C GLN A 832 -94.80 -10.30 51.72
N SER A 833 -94.38 -10.93 50.62
CA SER A 833 -93.09 -10.62 49.95
C SER A 833 -92.97 -9.15 49.48
N ARG A 834 -94.05 -8.55 48.97
CA ARG A 834 -94.06 -7.14 48.54
C ARG A 834 -93.88 -6.14 49.68
N ILE A 835 -94.27 -6.52 50.89
CA ILE A 835 -94.10 -5.70 52.10
C ILE A 835 -92.61 -5.70 52.51
N ASP A 836 -91.91 -6.82 52.33
CA ASP A 836 -90.50 -6.97 52.69
C ASP A 836 -89.54 -6.29 51.70
N ASP A 837 -89.84 -6.30 50.41
CA ASP A 837 -88.99 -5.67 49.38
C ASP A 837 -89.01 -4.12 49.45
N PHE A 838 -90.13 -3.52 49.85
CA PHE A 838 -90.22 -2.08 50.12
C PHE A 838 -89.31 -1.68 51.30
N GLY A 839 -89.22 -2.52 52.34
CA GLY A 839 -88.32 -2.30 53.47
C GLY A 839 -86.83 -2.32 53.11
N LYS A 840 -86.42 -3.18 52.16
CA LYS A 840 -85.03 -3.25 51.66
C LYS A 840 -84.64 -2.02 50.83
N ALA A 841 -85.55 -1.49 50.02
CA ALA A 841 -85.30 -0.32 49.18
C ALA A 841 -85.03 0.95 50.00
N CYS A 842 -85.76 1.16 51.10
CA CYS A 842 -85.52 2.30 52.01
C CYS A 842 -84.13 2.22 52.66
N ALA A 843 -83.69 1.04 53.11
CA ALA A 843 -82.39 0.88 53.77
C ALA A 843 -81.19 1.11 52.83
N ALA A 844 -81.32 0.77 51.53
CA ALA A 844 -80.26 0.97 50.54
C ALA A 844 -80.07 2.46 50.16
N THR A 845 -81.16 3.23 50.08
CA THR A 845 -81.10 4.66 49.75
C THR A 845 -80.45 5.48 50.87
N ASP A 846 -80.72 5.15 52.13
CA ASP A 846 -80.09 5.79 53.29
C ASP A 846 -78.56 5.55 53.33
N ALA A 847 -78.10 4.36 52.96
CA ALA A 847 -76.67 4.04 52.89
C ALA A 847 -75.95 4.81 51.76
N ASN A 848 -76.56 4.91 50.58
CA ASN A 848 -76.01 5.63 49.44
C ASN A 848 -75.90 7.15 49.70
N MET A 849 -76.90 7.73 50.37
CA MET A 849 -76.89 9.14 50.77
C MET A 849 -75.68 9.47 51.66
N LYS A 850 -75.41 8.61 52.66
CA LYS A 850 -74.30 8.83 53.59
C LYS A 850 -72.94 8.79 52.88
N GLN A 851 -72.75 7.85 51.96
CA GLN A 851 -71.50 7.69 51.21
C GLN A 851 -71.24 8.84 50.22
N ALA A 852 -72.29 9.39 49.60
CA ALA A 852 -72.17 10.54 48.68
C ALA A 852 -71.73 11.83 49.41
N CYS A 853 -72.32 12.10 50.58
CA CYS A 853 -71.95 13.26 51.41
C CYS A 853 -70.49 13.21 51.92
N GLU A 854 -69.98 12.03 52.27
CA GLU A 854 -68.59 11.85 52.71
C GLU A 854 -67.60 12.18 51.58
N ARG A 855 -67.87 11.72 50.34
CA ARG A 855 -67.05 12.02 49.16
C ARG A 855 -67.05 13.50 48.79
N LEU A 856 -68.22 14.14 48.81
CA LEU A 856 -68.35 15.59 48.52
C LEU A 856 -67.49 16.43 49.47
N THR A 857 -67.43 16.04 50.75
CA THR A 857 -66.64 16.75 51.77
C THR A 857 -65.13 16.68 51.46
N GLU A 858 -64.63 15.50 51.09
CA GLU A 858 -63.22 15.28 50.74
C GLU A 858 -62.79 16.08 49.48
N ARG A 859 -63.65 16.10 48.45
CA ARG A 859 -63.37 16.82 47.20
C ARG A 859 -63.43 18.34 47.38
N LEU A 860 -64.34 18.84 48.23
CA LEU A 860 -64.40 20.26 48.59
C LEU A 860 -63.10 20.76 49.23
N GLU A 861 -62.53 20.01 50.16
CA GLU A 861 -61.27 20.39 50.82
C GLU A 861 -60.09 20.42 49.85
N THR A 862 -60.03 19.46 48.92
CA THR A 862 -58.98 19.36 47.91
C THR A 862 -59.01 20.57 46.96
N CYS A 863 -60.21 20.92 46.48
CA CYS A 863 -60.43 22.09 45.64
C CYS A 863 -60.03 23.39 46.35
N ARG A 864 -60.44 23.56 47.62
CA ARG A 864 -60.06 24.74 48.43
C ARG A 864 -58.56 24.94 48.56
N LYS A 865 -57.79 23.86 48.75
CA LYS A 865 -56.32 23.95 48.89
C LYS A 865 -55.64 24.41 47.60
N LEU A 866 -56.07 23.89 46.44
CA LEU A 866 -55.47 24.21 45.13
C LEU A 866 -55.81 25.62 44.63
N PHE A 867 -56.97 26.13 45.02
CA PHE A 867 -57.44 27.47 44.69
C PHE A 867 -57.22 28.50 45.82
N ALA A 868 -56.52 28.15 46.90
CA ALA A 868 -56.35 29.01 48.09
C ALA A 868 -55.75 30.40 47.80
N LYS A 869 -54.89 30.52 46.77
CA LYS A 869 -54.35 31.82 46.32
C LYS A 869 -55.37 32.66 45.54
N THR A 870 -56.26 32.01 44.79
CA THR A 870 -57.31 32.64 43.99
C THR A 870 -58.56 32.95 44.83
N LEU A 871 -58.78 32.20 45.90
CA LEU A 871 -59.93 32.27 46.81
C LEU A 871 -59.75 33.25 47.98
N HIS A 872 -58.61 33.93 48.11
CA HIS A 872 -58.39 34.89 49.20
C HIS A 872 -59.40 36.06 49.19
N ASP A 873 -60.12 36.25 48.08
CA ASP A 873 -61.18 37.25 47.91
C ASP A 873 -62.60 36.76 48.24
N ILE A 874 -62.82 35.43 48.39
CA ILE A 874 -64.15 34.87 48.70
C ILE A 874 -64.16 34.43 50.17
N ALA A 875 -64.77 35.25 51.03
CA ALA A 875 -64.86 35.05 52.48
C ALA A 875 -65.72 33.83 52.88
N ILE A 876 -65.30 32.62 52.55
CA ILE A 876 -65.92 31.38 53.01
C ILE A 876 -65.27 30.99 54.34
N THR A 877 -65.80 31.51 55.44
CA THR A 877 -65.36 31.17 56.81
C THR A 877 -65.99 29.86 57.32
N ASP A 878 -65.28 29.19 58.23
CA ASP A 878 -65.56 27.87 58.84
C ASP A 878 -67.05 27.54 59.04
N VAL A 879 -67.51 26.44 58.42
CA VAL A 879 -68.79 25.79 58.75
C VAL A 879 -68.52 24.31 59.04
N ALA A 880 -68.51 23.97 60.32
CA ALA A 880 -68.48 22.60 60.81
C ALA A 880 -69.91 22.18 61.22
N GLY A 881 -70.63 21.51 60.31
CA GLY A 881 -71.96 20.95 60.58
C GLY A 881 -72.57 20.30 59.34
N SER A 882 -73.03 19.05 59.45
CA SER A 882 -73.37 18.12 58.35
C SER A 882 -74.59 18.48 57.47
N ALA A 883 -75.07 19.73 57.49
CA ALA A 883 -76.18 20.19 56.66
C ALA A 883 -75.75 21.20 55.57
N ASP A 884 -74.60 21.87 55.73
CA ASP A 884 -74.19 22.99 54.88
C ASP A 884 -73.16 22.62 53.80
N THR A 885 -72.64 21.39 53.79
CA THR A 885 -71.59 20.97 52.83
C THR A 885 -72.03 21.05 51.38
N ILE A 886 -73.30 20.71 51.09
CA ILE A 886 -73.87 20.78 49.74
C ILE A 886 -73.99 22.25 49.29
N GLU A 887 -74.38 23.15 50.19
CA GLU A 887 -74.57 24.57 49.88
C GLU A 887 -73.23 25.30 49.68
N VAL A 888 -72.22 24.94 50.47
CA VAL A 888 -70.86 25.46 50.34
C VAL A 888 -70.17 24.95 49.07
N ALA A 889 -70.40 23.69 48.67
CA ALA A 889 -69.93 23.17 47.39
C ALA A 889 -70.59 23.91 46.20
N ALA A 890 -71.89 24.19 46.29
CA ALA A 890 -72.62 24.95 45.27
C ALA A 890 -72.08 26.38 45.10
N GLN A 891 -71.76 27.09 46.18
CA GLN A 891 -71.18 28.43 46.14
C GLN A 891 -69.78 28.44 45.51
N LEU A 892 -68.93 27.47 45.85
CA LEU A 892 -67.60 27.35 45.26
C LEU A 892 -67.67 27.04 43.76
N LEU A 893 -68.54 26.12 43.35
CA LEU A 893 -68.77 25.78 41.94
C LEU A 893 -69.30 26.96 41.12
N GLN A 894 -70.13 27.84 41.70
CA GLN A 894 -70.61 29.06 41.04
C GLN A 894 -69.51 30.12 40.82
N SER A 895 -68.44 30.09 41.61
CA SER A 895 -67.31 31.01 41.49
C SER A 895 -66.23 30.56 40.51
N LEU A 896 -66.26 29.29 40.10
CA LEU A 896 -65.28 28.70 39.17
C LEU A 896 -65.74 28.88 37.72
N ASP A 897 -64.86 29.44 36.88
CA ASP A 897 -65.05 29.47 35.43
C ASP A 897 -64.40 28.24 34.78
N PHE A 898 -65.22 27.21 34.53
CA PHE A 898 -64.78 25.97 33.90
C PHE A 898 -64.25 26.17 32.47
N ALA A 899 -64.76 27.17 31.74
CA ALA A 899 -64.26 27.46 30.38
C ALA A 899 -62.85 28.07 30.44
N ALA A 900 -62.62 29.01 31.34
CA ALA A 900 -61.29 29.59 31.56
C ALA A 900 -60.27 28.54 32.06
N LEU A 901 -60.68 27.62 32.94
CA LEU A 901 -59.80 26.52 33.39
C LEU A 901 -59.42 25.59 32.25
N ALA A 902 -60.38 25.18 31.41
CA ALA A 902 -60.11 24.37 30.23
C ALA A 902 -59.21 25.11 29.21
N GLU A 903 -59.42 26.41 29.01
CA GLU A 903 -58.59 27.23 28.12
C GLU A 903 -57.16 27.36 28.64
N THR A 904 -56.96 27.60 29.95
CA THR A 904 -55.61 27.65 30.54
C THR A 904 -54.87 26.32 30.44
N GLN A 905 -55.57 25.18 30.58
CA GLN A 905 -55.00 23.87 30.35
C GLN A 905 -54.61 23.66 28.87
N ASN A 906 -55.47 24.04 27.92
CA ASN A 906 -55.17 23.94 26.50
C ASN A 906 -54.00 24.83 26.07
N ASN A 907 -53.92 26.06 26.59
CA ASN A 907 -52.77 26.94 26.35
C ASN A 907 -51.48 26.36 26.92
N ALA A 908 -51.53 25.76 28.12
CA ALA A 908 -50.37 25.09 28.71
C ALA A 908 -49.95 23.83 27.93
N LEU A 909 -50.90 23.07 27.38
CA LEU A 909 -50.63 21.95 26.47
C LEU A 909 -49.92 22.43 25.20
N GLN A 910 -50.44 23.48 24.55
CA GLN A 910 -49.83 24.05 23.35
C GLN A 910 -48.41 24.55 23.62
N MET A 911 -48.18 25.26 24.73
CA MET A 911 -46.84 25.71 25.13
C MET A 911 -45.87 24.53 25.34
N ARG A 912 -46.35 23.40 25.88
CA ARG A 912 -45.52 22.20 26.05
C ARG A 912 -45.19 21.58 24.70
N ASP A 913 -46.18 21.43 23.82
CA ASP A 913 -45.98 20.82 22.52
C ASP A 913 -45.03 21.67 21.63
N ASP A 914 -45.13 23.00 21.70
CA ASP A 914 -44.18 23.93 21.05
C ASP A 914 -42.76 23.78 21.62
N ALA A 915 -42.62 23.68 22.95
CA ALA A 915 -41.32 23.49 23.60
C ALA A 915 -40.69 22.12 23.27
N ILE A 916 -41.49 21.06 23.22
CA ILE A 916 -41.04 19.72 22.80
C ILE A 916 -40.60 19.73 21.34
N SER A 917 -41.34 20.38 20.45
CA SER A 917 -40.97 20.54 19.04
C SER A 917 -39.65 21.30 18.87
N ALA A 918 -39.44 22.37 19.66
CA ALA A 918 -38.18 23.11 19.69
C ALA A 918 -37.02 22.24 20.21
N GLN A 919 -37.23 21.46 21.27
CA GLN A 919 -36.23 20.54 21.82
C GLN A 919 -35.87 19.42 20.83
N GLN A 920 -36.87 18.83 20.16
CA GLN A 920 -36.63 17.84 19.10
C GLN A 920 -35.78 18.41 17.96
N THR A 921 -36.11 19.63 17.51
CA THR A 921 -35.31 20.33 16.50
C THR A 921 -33.86 20.55 16.96
N ALA A 922 -33.65 20.96 18.22
CA ALA A 922 -32.31 21.15 18.78
C ALA A 922 -31.53 19.82 18.88
N LEU A 923 -32.20 18.73 19.27
CA LEU A 923 -31.61 17.38 19.29
C LEU A 923 -31.20 16.93 17.88
N ASP A 924 -32.04 17.16 16.87
CA ASP A 924 -31.73 16.79 15.49
C ASP A 924 -30.57 17.63 14.92
N LEU A 925 -30.55 18.95 15.19
CA LEU A 925 -29.42 19.80 14.83
C LEU A 925 -28.11 19.34 15.47
N ASN A 926 -28.13 18.93 16.74
CA ASN A 926 -26.93 18.42 17.42
C ASN A 926 -26.49 17.03 16.90
N LYS A 927 -27.44 16.16 16.54
CA LYS A 927 -27.13 14.88 15.87
C LYS A 927 -26.47 15.12 14.51
N ASP A 928 -27.04 16.01 13.71
CA ASP A 928 -26.48 16.42 12.41
C ASP A 928 -25.08 17.01 12.59
N ARG A 929 -24.89 17.92 13.56
CA ARG A 929 -23.58 18.46 13.94
C ARG A 929 -22.58 17.36 14.24
N ALA A 930 -22.91 16.41 15.12
CA ALA A 930 -22.00 15.33 15.51
C ALA A 930 -21.58 14.46 14.30
N LYS A 931 -22.55 14.15 13.43
CA LYS A 931 -22.31 13.39 12.19
C LYS A 931 -21.43 14.18 11.22
N ILE A 932 -21.72 15.46 10.99
CA ILE A 932 -20.95 16.32 10.08
C ILE A 932 -19.54 16.53 10.62
N ALA A 933 -19.37 16.79 11.92
CA ALA A 933 -18.07 16.95 12.57
C ALA A 933 -17.20 15.69 12.37
N THR A 934 -17.75 14.50 12.60
CA THR A 934 -17.03 13.24 12.38
C THR A 934 -16.59 13.07 10.92
N GLN A 935 -17.47 13.41 9.98
CA GLN A 935 -17.18 13.34 8.54
C GLN A 935 -16.14 14.39 8.12
N LEU A 936 -16.21 15.60 8.67
CA LEU A 936 -15.30 16.69 8.40
C LEU A 936 -13.90 16.38 8.94
N THR A 937 -13.77 15.95 10.20
CA THR A 937 -12.48 15.56 10.78
C THR A 937 -11.83 14.41 9.98
N LYS A 938 -12.61 13.43 9.55
CA LYS A 938 -12.11 12.34 8.69
C LYS A 938 -11.64 12.85 7.32
N ALA A 939 -12.41 13.72 6.67
CA ALA A 939 -12.03 14.32 5.39
C ALA A 939 -10.76 15.17 5.52
N ALA A 940 -10.66 15.95 6.60
CA ALA A 940 -9.52 16.80 6.91
C ALA A 940 -8.24 15.97 7.14
N GLN A 941 -8.31 14.90 7.92
CA GLN A 941 -7.19 13.97 8.11
C GLN A 941 -6.79 13.26 6.82
N THR A 942 -7.77 12.82 6.03
CA THR A 942 -7.52 12.12 4.75
C THR A 942 -6.81 13.03 3.75
N TRP A 943 -7.23 14.29 3.66
CA TRP A 943 -6.59 15.32 2.85
C TRP A 943 -5.19 15.66 3.38
N GLN A 944 -5.03 15.85 4.69
CA GLN A 944 -3.72 16.14 5.31
C GLN A 944 -2.70 15.05 4.99
N THR A 945 -3.03 13.78 5.23
CA THR A 945 -2.14 12.65 4.89
C THR A 945 -1.85 12.59 3.40
N GLY A 946 -2.87 12.76 2.55
CA GLY A 946 -2.71 12.80 1.10
C GLY A 946 -1.74 13.90 0.65
N MET A 947 -1.82 15.07 1.27
CA MET A 947 -0.96 16.21 0.98
C MET A 947 0.48 15.98 1.45
N THR A 948 0.67 15.42 2.65
CA THR A 948 2.00 15.04 3.16
C THR A 948 2.69 14.01 2.25
N ASP A 949 1.94 13.04 1.72
CA ASP A 949 2.47 12.04 0.77
C ASP A 949 2.75 12.65 -0.61
N PHE A 950 1.93 13.60 -1.05
CA PHE A 950 2.06 14.24 -2.35
C PHE A 950 3.22 15.25 -2.41
N ALA A 951 3.51 15.96 -1.31
CA ALA A 951 4.48 17.06 -1.31
C ALA A 951 5.91 16.66 -1.78
N PRO A 952 6.49 15.52 -1.34
CA PRO A 952 7.77 15.05 -1.87
C PRO A 952 7.70 14.71 -3.36
N VAL A 953 6.65 13.98 -3.80
CA VAL A 953 6.46 13.57 -5.20
C VAL A 953 6.31 14.78 -6.11
N ARG A 954 5.52 15.78 -5.69
CA ARG A 954 5.35 17.05 -6.37
C ARG A 954 6.70 17.75 -6.54
N THR A 955 7.47 17.86 -5.47
CA THR A 955 8.78 18.52 -5.49
C THR A 955 9.76 17.80 -6.42
N MET A 956 9.88 16.47 -6.29
CA MET A 956 10.76 15.65 -7.13
C MET A 956 10.38 15.74 -8.61
N ALA A 957 9.09 15.66 -8.93
CA ALA A 957 8.62 15.75 -10.31
C ALA A 957 8.85 17.15 -10.92
N LEU A 958 8.63 18.22 -10.15
CA LEU A 958 8.91 19.59 -10.60
C LEU A 958 10.41 19.83 -10.83
N LEU A 959 11.28 19.27 -9.98
CA LEU A 959 12.73 19.26 -10.17
C LEU A 959 13.12 18.48 -11.42
N ALA A 960 12.63 17.25 -11.56
CA ALA A 960 13.01 16.37 -12.66
C ALA A 960 12.58 16.90 -14.04
N THR A 961 11.41 17.54 -14.12
CA THR A 961 10.85 18.08 -15.38
C THR A 961 11.30 19.51 -15.69
N ALA A 962 12.00 20.18 -14.77
CA ALA A 962 12.32 21.60 -14.86
C ALA A 962 11.11 22.50 -15.17
N SER A 963 9.96 22.17 -14.56
CA SER A 963 8.73 22.93 -14.72
C SER A 963 8.89 24.39 -14.26
N LYS A 964 7.96 25.25 -14.67
CA LYS A 964 8.00 26.70 -14.36
C LYS A 964 8.07 26.97 -12.85
N ASP A 965 7.41 26.12 -12.06
CA ASP A 965 7.31 26.19 -10.60
C ASP A 965 8.36 25.33 -9.89
N SER A 966 9.40 24.90 -10.62
CA SER A 966 10.52 24.16 -10.04
C SER A 966 11.29 25.03 -9.04
N PRO A 967 11.66 24.49 -7.87
CA PRO A 967 12.47 25.21 -6.89
C PRO A 967 13.94 25.36 -7.33
N SER A 968 14.36 24.75 -8.45
CA SER A 968 15.73 24.86 -8.96
C SER A 968 16.01 26.25 -9.55
N GLY A 969 17.16 26.82 -9.17
CA GLY A 969 17.67 28.07 -9.77
C GLY A 969 18.09 27.90 -11.24
N GLN A 970 18.51 26.70 -11.64
CA GLN A 970 18.82 26.34 -13.02
C GLN A 970 17.70 25.43 -13.56
N LYS A 971 16.92 25.92 -14.52
CA LYS A 971 15.74 25.23 -15.07
C LYS A 971 16.13 24.15 -16.08
N VAL A 972 16.86 23.14 -15.61
CA VAL A 972 17.37 22.01 -16.42
C VAL A 972 16.72 20.72 -15.95
N SER A 973 16.24 19.89 -16.88
CA SER A 973 15.59 18.61 -16.54
C SER A 973 16.61 17.58 -16.05
N LEU A 974 16.15 16.54 -15.36
CA LEU A 974 17.01 15.48 -14.82
C LEU A 974 17.86 14.81 -15.90
N ILE A 975 17.24 14.47 -17.04
CA ILE A 975 17.94 13.86 -18.16
C ILE A 975 18.99 14.79 -18.76
N THR A 976 18.65 16.07 -18.97
CA THR A 976 19.60 17.03 -19.53
C THR A 976 20.77 17.24 -18.57
N PHE A 977 20.50 17.33 -17.27
CA PHE A 977 21.53 17.42 -16.23
C PHE A 977 22.46 16.20 -16.26
N ALA A 978 21.92 14.98 -16.21
CA ALA A 978 22.70 13.75 -16.23
C ALA A 978 23.56 13.63 -17.50
N VAL A 979 22.98 13.88 -18.68
CA VAL A 979 23.71 13.85 -19.95
C VAL A 979 24.81 14.92 -20.01
N THR A 980 24.55 16.11 -19.47
CA THR A 980 25.51 17.23 -19.50
C THR A 980 26.70 16.97 -18.58
N GLU A 981 26.46 16.44 -17.37
CA GLU A 981 27.54 16.05 -16.45
C GLU A 981 28.36 14.90 -17.02
N ARG A 982 27.74 13.87 -17.60
CA ARG A 982 28.46 12.76 -18.25
C ARG A 982 29.30 13.21 -19.44
N PHE A 983 28.75 14.12 -20.24
CA PHE A 983 29.47 14.66 -21.38
C PHE A 983 30.64 15.58 -20.97
N ARG A 984 30.61 16.17 -19.76
CA ARG A 984 31.75 16.95 -19.24
C ARG A 984 33.00 16.07 -19.12
N ASP A 985 32.88 14.84 -18.64
CA ASP A 985 34.00 13.90 -18.54
C ASP A 985 34.62 13.60 -19.92
N VAL A 986 33.77 13.50 -20.96
CA VAL A 986 34.23 13.33 -22.35
C VAL A 986 34.99 14.57 -22.84
N LEU A 987 34.49 15.77 -22.54
CA LEU A 987 35.15 17.00 -22.95
C LEU A 987 36.50 17.16 -22.27
N ASP A 988 36.60 16.86 -20.98
CA ASP A 988 37.85 16.92 -20.24
C ASP A 988 38.89 15.97 -20.83
N ARG A 989 38.49 14.72 -21.13
CA ARG A 989 39.35 13.74 -21.78
C ARG A 989 39.73 14.13 -23.22
N ALA A 990 38.80 14.68 -24.00
CA ALA A 990 39.07 15.17 -25.36
C ALA A 990 40.07 16.33 -25.34
N ASN A 991 39.95 17.22 -24.35
CA ASN A 991 40.83 18.37 -24.18
C ASN A 991 42.26 17.96 -23.76
N GLU A 992 42.43 16.84 -23.07
CA GLU A 992 43.77 16.28 -22.83
C GLU A 992 44.43 15.87 -24.15
N LEU A 993 43.73 15.12 -25.00
CA LEU A 993 44.24 14.71 -26.30
C LEU A 993 44.52 15.90 -27.22
N LEU A 994 43.67 16.94 -27.17
CA LEU A 994 43.86 18.16 -27.95
C LEU A 994 45.07 19.00 -27.51
N LYS A 995 45.55 18.88 -26.27
CA LYS A 995 46.77 19.59 -25.83
C LYS A 995 48.01 19.15 -26.61
N ASP A 996 48.06 17.88 -26.97
CA ASP A 996 49.19 17.25 -27.65
C ASP A 996 49.15 17.48 -29.18
N ILE A 997 47.99 17.89 -29.72
CA ILE A 997 47.83 18.24 -31.14
C ILE A 997 48.03 19.75 -31.31
N HIS A 998 49.05 20.14 -32.09
CA HIS A 998 49.29 21.53 -32.49
C HIS A 998 49.39 22.54 -31.31
N GLY A 999 49.91 22.11 -30.16
CA GLY A 999 50.13 22.96 -28.98
C GLY A 999 48.87 23.37 -28.21
N GLY A 1000 47.75 22.65 -28.37
CA GLY A 1000 46.53 22.89 -27.58
C GLY A 1000 45.80 24.17 -27.93
N VAL A 1001 45.79 24.56 -29.21
CA VAL A 1001 45.13 25.78 -29.73
C VAL A 1001 43.62 25.78 -29.46
N TYR A 1002 42.97 24.63 -29.53
CA TYR A 1002 41.52 24.51 -29.34
C TYR A 1002 41.19 23.79 -28.04
N GLU A 1003 40.16 24.27 -27.35
CA GLU A 1003 39.61 23.68 -26.13
C GLU A 1003 38.09 23.61 -26.24
N LEU A 1004 37.51 22.43 -26.03
CA LEU A 1004 36.08 22.21 -26.03
C LEU A 1004 35.48 22.57 -24.67
N ARG A 1005 34.44 23.40 -24.65
CA ARG A 1005 33.76 23.83 -23.42
C ARG A 1005 32.25 23.65 -23.53
N LEU A 1006 31.59 23.51 -22.38
CA LEU A 1006 30.15 23.63 -22.28
C LEU A 1006 29.75 25.11 -22.36
N GLY A 1007 28.88 25.47 -23.30
CA GLY A 1007 28.36 26.82 -23.44
C GLY A 1007 27.31 27.17 -22.37
N THR A 1008 26.98 28.45 -22.25
CA THR A 1008 25.92 28.88 -21.32
C THR A 1008 24.53 28.62 -21.92
N HIS A 1009 23.69 27.89 -21.18
CA HIS A 1009 22.30 27.65 -21.56
C HIS A 1009 21.44 28.93 -21.48
N GLU A 1010 21.46 29.79 -22.50
CA GLU A 1010 20.41 30.81 -22.66
C GLU A 1010 19.22 30.22 -23.43
N GLY A 1011 18.54 29.26 -22.79
CA GLY A 1011 17.23 28.81 -23.23
C GLY A 1011 16.15 29.77 -22.74
N ARG A 1012 15.28 30.26 -23.63
CA ARG A 1012 14.00 30.87 -23.23
C ARG A 1012 13.25 29.92 -22.30
N ALA A 1013 12.67 30.45 -21.22
CA ALA A 1013 11.87 29.69 -20.28
C ALA A 1013 10.83 28.81 -21.00
N GLY A 1014 11.05 27.49 -21.01
CA GLY A 1014 10.18 26.49 -21.63
C GLY A 1014 10.72 25.77 -22.88
N GLY A 1015 11.90 26.14 -23.41
CA GLY A 1015 12.57 25.38 -24.47
C GLY A 1015 13.46 24.27 -23.91
N LYS A 1016 13.39 23.06 -24.48
CA LYS A 1016 14.28 21.95 -24.11
C LYS A 1016 15.74 22.39 -24.30
N THR A 1017 16.46 22.55 -23.21
CA THR A 1017 17.88 22.92 -23.26
C THR A 1017 18.67 21.71 -23.75
N GLY A 1018 19.13 21.77 -25.00
CA GLY A 1018 20.06 20.77 -25.54
C GLY A 1018 21.49 21.01 -25.05
N LEU A 1019 22.42 20.14 -25.44
CA LEU A 1019 23.84 20.14 -25.04
C LEU A 1019 24.64 21.23 -25.78
N PRO A 1020 25.02 22.34 -25.12
CA PRO A 1020 25.73 23.44 -25.75
C PRO A 1020 27.23 23.16 -25.73
N ILE A 1021 27.84 22.98 -26.89
CA ILE A 1021 29.29 22.80 -27.03
C ILE A 1021 29.83 24.03 -27.74
N GLU A 1022 30.87 24.62 -27.18
CA GLU A 1022 31.64 25.72 -27.75
C GLU A 1022 33.09 25.28 -27.95
N VAL A 1023 33.72 25.80 -29.00
CA VAL A 1023 35.16 25.64 -29.23
C VAL A 1023 35.83 26.96 -28.87
N PHE A 1024 36.65 26.93 -27.83
CA PHE A 1024 37.48 28.04 -27.40
C PHE A 1024 38.82 27.99 -28.15
N ASP A 1025 39.06 29.00 -28.98
CA ASP A 1025 40.33 29.19 -29.68
C ASP A 1025 41.26 30.05 -28.83
N ARG A 1026 42.36 29.47 -28.35
CA ARG A 1026 43.37 30.14 -27.51
C ARG A 1026 44.17 31.21 -28.25
N ARG A 1027 44.21 31.20 -29.58
CA ARG A 1027 44.90 32.23 -30.39
C ARG A 1027 44.09 33.52 -30.45
N THR A 1028 42.76 33.38 -30.49
CA THR A 1028 41.84 34.52 -30.62
C THR A 1028 41.11 34.86 -29.32
N GLU A 1029 41.27 34.04 -28.27
CA GLU A 1029 40.57 34.12 -26.97
C GLU A 1029 39.04 34.19 -27.12
N ARG A 1030 38.49 33.56 -28.16
CA ARG A 1030 37.06 33.57 -28.47
C ARG A 1030 36.49 32.16 -28.43
N SER A 1031 35.30 32.04 -27.84
CA SER A 1031 34.44 30.88 -28.01
C SER A 1031 33.63 31.02 -29.29
N THR A 1032 33.61 29.97 -30.10
CA THR A 1032 32.81 29.90 -31.33
C THR A 1032 32.03 28.59 -31.39
N GLU A 1033 31.00 28.53 -32.22
CA GLU A 1033 30.31 27.27 -32.47
C GLU A 1033 31.21 26.29 -33.23
N PRO A 1034 31.15 24.97 -32.96
CA PRO A 1034 31.97 23.98 -33.66
C PRO A 1034 31.76 23.93 -35.19
N SER A 1035 30.68 24.54 -35.68
CA SER A 1035 30.36 24.69 -37.11
C SER A 1035 31.33 25.59 -37.86
N THR A 1036 32.11 26.44 -37.17
CA THR A 1036 33.06 27.39 -37.78
C THR A 1036 34.47 26.84 -38.00
N LEU A 1037 34.75 25.60 -37.60
CA LEU A 1037 36.05 24.94 -37.79
C LEU A 1037 36.33 24.63 -39.27
N SER A 1038 37.60 24.72 -39.67
CA SER A 1038 38.04 24.31 -41.02
C SER A 1038 37.93 22.79 -41.22
N GLY A 1039 38.04 22.31 -42.46
CA GLY A 1039 37.90 20.87 -42.77
C GLY A 1039 38.93 19.98 -42.06
N GLY A 1040 40.18 20.44 -41.96
CA GLY A 1040 41.25 19.74 -41.22
C GLY A 1040 41.10 19.88 -39.70
N GLU A 1041 40.66 21.04 -39.21
CA GLU A 1041 40.38 21.26 -37.78
C GLU A 1041 39.22 20.42 -37.26
N THR A 1042 38.15 20.35 -38.05
CA THR A 1042 37.00 19.48 -37.73
C THR A 1042 37.45 18.03 -37.57
N PHE A 1043 38.41 17.58 -38.39
CA PHE A 1043 38.89 16.20 -38.35
C PHE A 1043 39.59 15.88 -37.02
N PHE A 1044 40.66 16.60 -36.65
CA PHE A 1044 41.37 16.26 -35.42
C PHE A 1044 40.56 16.53 -34.14
N VAL A 1045 39.67 17.53 -34.14
CA VAL A 1045 38.73 17.78 -33.02
C VAL A 1045 37.73 16.64 -32.90
N SER A 1046 37.19 16.16 -34.03
CA SER A 1046 36.28 14.99 -34.03
C SER A 1046 36.97 13.70 -33.64
N LEU A 1047 38.25 13.53 -34.01
CA LEU A 1047 39.07 12.37 -33.64
C LEU A 1047 39.34 12.34 -32.14
N ALA A 1048 39.79 13.47 -31.56
CA ALA A 1048 40.01 13.59 -30.12
C ALA A 1048 38.73 13.35 -29.32
N LEU A 1049 37.59 13.88 -29.78
CA LEU A 1049 36.29 13.65 -29.16
C LEU A 1049 35.86 12.18 -29.23
N ALA A 1050 36.08 11.52 -30.36
CA ALA A 1050 35.68 10.13 -30.53
C ALA A 1050 36.56 9.17 -29.71
N LEU A 1051 37.86 9.44 -29.62
CA LEU A 1051 38.79 8.72 -28.75
C LEU A 1051 38.42 8.90 -27.26
N ALA A 1052 38.13 10.13 -26.85
CA ALA A 1052 37.69 10.43 -25.49
C ALA A 1052 36.37 9.74 -25.14
N LEU A 1053 35.41 9.74 -26.07
CA LEU A 1053 34.14 9.04 -25.88
C LEU A 1053 34.34 7.53 -25.74
N ALA A 1054 35.22 6.93 -26.55
CA ALA A 1054 35.56 5.51 -26.44
C ALA A 1054 36.19 5.18 -25.08
N ASP A 1055 37.09 6.03 -24.58
CA ASP A 1055 37.71 5.89 -23.26
C ASP A 1055 36.67 5.95 -22.12
N VAL A 1056 35.75 6.92 -22.17
CA VAL A 1056 34.73 7.10 -21.12
C VAL A 1056 33.70 5.96 -21.14
N ILE A 1057 33.20 5.55 -22.31
CA ILE A 1057 32.27 4.41 -22.45
C ILE A 1057 32.91 3.12 -21.94
N GLN A 1058 34.20 2.91 -22.23
CA GLN A 1058 34.95 1.74 -21.77
C GLN A 1058 35.11 1.73 -20.24
N ALA A 1059 35.33 2.89 -19.62
CA ALA A 1059 35.41 3.02 -18.17
C ALA A 1059 34.07 2.72 -17.48
N GLU A 1060 32.94 3.11 -18.09
CA GLU A 1060 31.60 2.89 -17.52
C GLU A 1060 31.13 1.43 -17.61
N ASN A 1061 31.46 0.71 -18.69
CA ASN A 1061 31.03 -0.69 -18.89
C ASN A 1061 31.85 -1.74 -18.10
N GLY A 1062 32.42 -1.36 -16.96
CA GLY A 1062 33.12 -2.28 -16.06
C GLY A 1062 34.53 -2.69 -16.53
N GLY A 1063 35.17 -1.89 -17.37
CA GLY A 1063 36.57 -2.07 -17.75
C GLY A 1063 36.83 -3.12 -18.84
N ILE A 1064 35.81 -3.52 -19.61
CA ILE A 1064 35.98 -4.38 -20.79
C ILE A 1064 36.92 -3.69 -21.78
N SER A 1065 38.16 -4.18 -21.90
CA SER A 1065 39.20 -3.45 -22.61
C SER A 1065 39.12 -3.63 -24.12
N MET A 1066 38.66 -2.62 -24.87
CA MET A 1066 38.75 -2.69 -26.33
C MET A 1066 40.19 -2.41 -26.78
N GLU A 1067 40.88 -3.44 -27.24
CA GLU A 1067 42.28 -3.38 -27.66
C GLU A 1067 42.44 -3.15 -29.16
N THR A 1068 41.36 -3.10 -29.94
CA THR A 1068 41.43 -2.82 -31.38
C THR A 1068 40.49 -1.68 -31.76
N LEU A 1069 41.01 -0.67 -32.46
CA LEU A 1069 40.28 0.52 -32.94
C LEU A 1069 40.51 0.71 -34.44
N PHE A 1070 39.45 0.98 -35.21
CA PHE A 1070 39.54 1.30 -36.63
C PHE A 1070 39.24 2.78 -36.90
N ILE A 1071 40.11 3.43 -37.68
CA ILE A 1071 40.00 4.83 -38.09
C ILE A 1071 39.74 4.88 -39.60
N ASP A 1072 38.55 5.28 -40.02
CA ASP A 1072 38.17 5.40 -41.44
C ASP A 1072 38.09 6.87 -41.86
N GLU A 1073 38.90 7.25 -42.86
CA GLU A 1073 38.86 8.54 -43.59
C GLU A 1073 39.38 9.81 -42.88
N GLY A 1074 39.48 10.93 -43.62
CA GLY A 1074 39.81 12.28 -43.12
C GLY A 1074 41.29 12.68 -43.10
N PHE A 1075 42.22 11.73 -43.19
CA PHE A 1075 43.66 12.02 -43.31
C PHE A 1075 44.04 12.80 -44.57
N GLY A 1076 43.21 12.75 -45.63
CA GLY A 1076 43.47 13.45 -46.89
C GLY A 1076 43.12 14.95 -46.87
N SER A 1077 42.42 15.42 -45.83
CA SER A 1077 42.10 16.84 -45.63
C SER A 1077 43.08 17.56 -44.70
N LEU A 1078 44.06 16.85 -44.14
CA LEU A 1078 45.09 17.42 -43.28
C LEU A 1078 46.24 18.00 -44.12
N SER A 1079 46.87 19.06 -43.61
CA SER A 1079 48.18 19.49 -44.12
C SER A 1079 49.26 18.55 -43.58
N ASP A 1080 50.44 18.58 -44.22
CA ASP A 1080 51.59 17.76 -43.81
C ASP A 1080 51.95 17.95 -42.31
N GLU A 1081 51.81 19.17 -41.78
CA GLU A 1081 52.11 19.51 -40.37
C GLU A 1081 51.07 18.92 -39.40
N TYR A 1082 49.77 18.99 -39.71
CA TYR A 1082 48.74 18.37 -38.87
C TYR A 1082 48.74 16.84 -38.94
N LEU A 1083 49.17 16.27 -40.07
CA LEU A 1083 49.30 14.82 -40.21
C LEU A 1083 50.40 14.27 -39.29
N ASP A 1084 51.48 15.01 -39.08
CA ASP A 1084 52.58 14.63 -38.17
C ASP A 1084 52.10 14.61 -36.72
N ASP A 1085 51.50 15.71 -36.26
CA ASP A 1085 50.97 15.81 -34.89
C ASP A 1085 49.94 14.72 -34.58
N VAL A 1086 49.04 14.43 -35.53
CA VAL A 1086 48.03 13.38 -35.36
C VAL A 1086 48.68 11.99 -35.31
N MET A 1087 49.70 11.73 -36.13
CA MET A 1087 50.41 10.45 -36.10
C MET A 1087 51.19 10.24 -34.80
N ASP A 1088 51.78 11.27 -34.22
CA ASP A 1088 52.46 11.18 -32.92
C ASP A 1088 51.49 10.84 -31.78
N VAL A 1089 50.29 11.43 -31.78
CA VAL A 1089 49.23 11.09 -30.82
C VAL A 1089 48.72 9.65 -31.04
N LEU A 1090 48.53 9.24 -32.28
CA LEU A 1090 48.14 7.86 -32.60
C LEU A 1090 49.23 6.86 -32.20
N ASP A 1091 50.51 7.16 -32.39
CA ASP A 1091 51.63 6.32 -31.95
C ASP A 1091 51.70 6.22 -30.41
N GLY A 1092 51.31 7.29 -29.70
CA GLY A 1092 51.15 7.28 -28.24
C GLY A 1092 50.06 6.32 -27.79
N ILE A 1093 48.91 6.34 -28.45
CA ILE A 1093 47.76 5.46 -28.18
C ILE A 1093 48.06 4.02 -28.65
N ALA A 1094 48.81 3.85 -29.73
CA ALA A 1094 49.21 2.56 -30.27
C ALA A 1094 50.00 1.73 -29.23
N ARG A 1095 50.60 2.34 -28.21
CA ARG A 1095 51.28 1.60 -27.13
C ARG A 1095 50.35 0.79 -26.24
N THR A 1096 49.06 1.12 -26.21
CA THR A 1096 48.06 0.49 -25.35
C THR A 1096 46.94 -0.19 -26.12
N ARG A 1097 46.74 0.14 -27.41
CA ARG A 1097 45.70 -0.43 -28.26
C ARG A 1097 46.20 -0.60 -29.70
N ASP A 1098 45.71 -1.60 -30.39
CA ASP A 1098 45.95 -1.85 -31.81
C ASP A 1098 45.07 -0.92 -32.68
N ILE A 1099 45.70 -0.13 -33.56
CA ILE A 1099 45.04 0.87 -34.41
C ILE A 1099 45.07 0.44 -35.89
N GLY A 1100 43.90 0.21 -36.47
CA GLY A 1100 43.72 -0.03 -37.90
C GLY A 1100 43.33 1.25 -38.64
N ILE A 1101 44.22 1.80 -39.48
CA ILE A 1101 43.93 3.00 -40.28
C ILE A 1101 43.42 2.58 -41.66
N ILE A 1102 42.29 3.13 -42.11
CA ILE A 1102 41.76 2.95 -43.45
C ILE A 1102 41.97 4.25 -44.23
N SER A 1103 42.88 4.22 -45.21
CA SER A 1103 43.19 5.42 -45.98
C SER A 1103 43.69 5.11 -47.39
N HIS A 1104 43.54 6.10 -48.28
CA HIS A 1104 44.08 6.07 -49.65
C HIS A 1104 45.24 7.07 -49.82
N VAL A 1105 45.61 7.80 -48.76
CA VAL A 1105 46.66 8.83 -48.79
C VAL A 1105 48.02 8.16 -48.95
N GLY A 1106 48.79 8.60 -49.96
CA GLY A 1106 50.09 8.00 -50.30
C GLY A 1106 51.12 8.11 -49.17
N GLN A 1107 51.16 9.23 -48.44
CA GLN A 1107 52.13 9.48 -47.37
C GLN A 1107 52.04 8.48 -46.19
N LEU A 1108 50.84 7.95 -45.91
CA LEU A 1108 50.67 6.93 -44.86
C LEU A 1108 51.30 5.58 -45.22
N LYS A 1109 51.48 5.29 -46.53
CA LYS A 1109 52.10 4.05 -47.01
C LYS A 1109 53.60 3.97 -46.68
N ASP A 1110 54.25 5.12 -46.49
CA ASP A 1110 55.66 5.19 -46.16
C ASP A 1110 55.92 5.09 -44.65
N ARG A 1111 54.91 5.38 -43.83
CA ARG A 1111 54.98 5.36 -42.36
C ARG A 1111 54.56 4.02 -41.75
N VAL A 1112 53.47 3.43 -42.24
CA VAL A 1112 52.94 2.17 -41.69
C VAL A 1112 53.37 1.00 -42.56
N ARG A 1113 54.24 0.13 -42.04
CA ARG A 1113 54.81 -1.01 -42.79
C ARG A 1113 53.83 -2.17 -42.95
N ALA A 1114 53.11 -2.53 -41.88
CA ALA A 1114 52.09 -3.57 -41.89
C ALA A 1114 50.83 -3.07 -42.61
N ARG A 1115 50.41 -3.72 -43.68
CA ARG A 1115 49.25 -3.29 -44.46
C ARG A 1115 48.45 -4.38 -45.15
N VAL A 1116 47.16 -4.13 -45.31
CA VAL A 1116 46.22 -4.90 -46.13
C VAL A 1116 45.89 -4.07 -47.35
N SER A 1117 46.35 -4.47 -48.53
CA SER A 1117 46.08 -3.76 -49.78
C SER A 1117 44.93 -4.41 -50.55
N VAL A 1118 43.93 -3.61 -50.90
CA VAL A 1118 42.74 -4.01 -51.64
C VAL A 1118 42.78 -3.41 -53.04
N SER A 1119 42.82 -4.27 -54.06
CA SER A 1119 42.83 -3.87 -55.48
C SER A 1119 41.67 -4.47 -56.24
N ARG A 1120 41.19 -3.76 -57.28
CA ARG A 1120 40.15 -4.28 -58.19
C ARG A 1120 40.80 -5.17 -59.25
N VAL A 1121 40.21 -6.35 -59.47
CA VAL A 1121 40.67 -7.33 -60.47
C VAL A 1121 40.09 -7.02 -61.86
N SER A 1122 38.93 -6.37 -61.92
CA SER A 1122 38.27 -5.94 -63.17
C SER A 1122 37.47 -4.65 -62.96
N GLU A 1123 37.25 -3.87 -64.04
CA GLU A 1123 36.48 -2.62 -64.00
C GLU A 1123 35.04 -2.80 -63.45
N ASN A 1124 34.47 -4.01 -63.57
CA ASN A 1124 33.08 -4.32 -63.21
C ASN A 1124 32.89 -5.20 -61.95
N GLY A 1125 33.90 -5.30 -61.06
CA GLY A 1125 33.57 -5.38 -59.63
C GLY A 1125 34.09 -6.53 -58.77
N GLU A 1126 35.06 -7.35 -59.19
CA GLU A 1126 35.72 -8.28 -58.25
C GLU A 1126 36.94 -7.63 -57.60
N SER A 1127 37.07 -7.77 -56.28
CA SER A 1127 38.22 -7.26 -55.51
C SER A 1127 39.14 -8.40 -55.05
N ARG A 1128 40.44 -8.12 -55.02
CA ARG A 1128 41.49 -8.98 -54.48
C ARG A 1128 42.14 -8.32 -53.28
N LEU A 1129 42.39 -9.13 -52.26
CA LEU A 1129 43.04 -8.74 -51.03
C LEU A 1129 44.46 -9.30 -50.98
N THR A 1130 45.43 -8.48 -50.60
CA THR A 1130 46.82 -8.87 -50.35
C THR A 1130 47.23 -8.38 -48.96
N VAL A 1131 47.67 -9.30 -48.10
CA VAL A 1131 48.18 -8.98 -46.75
C VAL A 1131 49.70 -8.87 -46.80
N MET A 1132 50.24 -7.79 -46.26
CA MET A 1132 51.67 -7.53 -46.07
C MET A 1132 51.89 -7.29 -44.57
N ALA A 1133 52.16 -8.36 -43.82
CA ALA A 1133 52.44 -8.30 -42.39
C ALA A 1133 53.93 -8.07 -42.11
#